data_AF-A0A3Q7YFV4-F1
#
_entry.id   AF-A0A3Q7YFV4-F1
#
_cell.length_a   1.000
_cell.length_b   1.000
_cell.length_c   1.000
_cell.angle_alpha   90.00
_cell.angle_beta   90.00
_cell.angle_gamma   90.00
#
_symmetry.space_group_name_H-M   'P 1'
#
loop_
_entity.id
_entity.type
_entity.pdbx_description
1 polymer ?
#
loop_
_entity_poly.entity_id
_entity_poly.type
_entity_poly.pdbx_seq_one_letter_code
_entity_poly.pdbx_strand_id
1 'polypeptide(L)'
;MDPERSMEEQFSKLHPSLPENTRIGIVGAGPSGLSAAYALTRLGYKNVTVLEKHHTVGGMCESVEIEGKVYDLGGQVLVASSAPVIFHLAKETGSALEELDSHKLAVVDPSSGEYHDIKVADDYVSVMSLTLEIQEKVKNCGRIGVHAVSDIASDLTPEYLKCHGLKSIPKSVAYGYTASGYGFIQDMPYAYLHEFTRTSMAGKIRRFKGGYTSLWQSIAESLPLRLLCNTEVLAIKRNSDGVTVRIKSLDVVETLEFDKIIISGSFPLKYGKIYRSPSNCIECKKEIMDASDLEKDLFSKVETNDYYTTVFKIKGLEHLPIGFYYFSKYMEDPSTIGNPVAMQKFYADSNIFLFWSYGNSVDIKGPTVKELAMTTIQTMGGEVENFILQRCFKYFPHVGSQDMKDGFYEKLESQLQGSRNTYYVGGLMAFELTERNSSYSMALICKNFANTNDLPTFPYTKNLFPLQSEHQKKNPKELDELPEVQSPNFPTLNSYLKYWGTHPITQNRTLYTWINEEGTPVCQRTYGEQHYYSSCIAQKLLTSQKPVIKPGDRVLLVYVPGLDFIDAFFGCIRAKVLPVPITPPDPMQRSGQALMKIENIAKSCGIVGILSTTTYHSAVRAGSLKSLISLTRKKEKSSAQWPNLPWLHTDTWVKNSKSIVSENVDDQCEPQPGDVCFLQFTSGSTGDAKGVMISHGGLIHNVKLMRSRYKSTSRTKLVSWLPQYHDMGLIGGIFTSLISGGSAFLFSPMTFIKKPLLWLEIISKYQATHSAGPNFAFELLIRRLESDKDKVKNLDLSSLVFLMVASEPGRQETLKNIIE
;
A
#
# COMPACT_ATOMS: atom_id res chain seq x y z
N MET A 1 13.44 11.00 6.29
CA MET A 1 13.14 9.98 5.26
C MET A 1 14.40 9.80 4.42
N ASP A 2 14.82 8.55 4.22
CA ASP A 2 16.05 8.22 3.50
C ASP A 2 15.79 8.29 1.98
N PRO A 3 16.43 9.19 1.22
CA PRO A 3 16.19 9.29 -0.21
C PRO A 3 16.61 8.04 -1.01
N GLU A 4 17.42 7.14 -0.44
CA GLU A 4 17.87 5.91 -1.09
C GLU A 4 16.87 4.75 -0.94
N ARG A 5 15.89 4.85 -0.02
CA ARG A 5 14.87 3.81 0.22
C ARG A 5 13.52 4.22 -0.34
N SER A 6 12.80 3.26 -0.93
CA SER A 6 11.44 3.53 -1.41
C SER A 6 10.53 3.97 -0.25
N MET A 7 9.55 4.84 -0.50
CA MET A 7 8.59 5.23 0.55
C MET A 7 7.85 4.00 1.11
N GLU A 8 7.55 3.00 0.28
CA GLU A 8 6.96 1.74 0.70
C GLU A 8 7.84 1.01 1.73
N GLU A 9 9.14 0.89 1.49
CA GLU A 9 10.08 0.32 2.46
C GLU A 9 10.14 1.12 3.76
N GLN A 10 10.11 2.45 3.67
CA GLN A 10 10.15 3.32 4.85
C GLN A 10 8.93 3.15 5.73
N PHE A 11 7.73 3.05 5.16
CA PHE A 11 6.52 2.79 5.92
C PHE A 11 6.40 1.34 6.35
N SER A 12 6.95 0.36 5.61
CA SER A 12 6.77 -1.09 5.87
C SER A 12 7.15 -1.53 7.30
N LYS A 13 8.17 -0.91 7.89
CA LYS A 13 8.68 -1.21 9.24
C LYS A 13 8.07 -0.35 10.36
N LEU A 14 7.20 0.58 10.00
CA LEU A 14 6.53 1.47 10.95
C LEU A 14 5.17 0.91 11.35
N HIS A 15 4.84 1.02 12.63
CA HIS A 15 3.54 0.68 13.21
C HIS A 15 2.90 1.93 13.81
N PRO A 16 1.56 2.04 13.84
CA PRO A 16 0.90 3.17 14.49
C PRO A 16 1.21 3.16 15.99
N SER A 17 1.60 4.32 16.53
CA SER A 17 1.86 4.50 17.97
C SER A 17 0.60 4.72 18.80
N LEU A 18 -0.55 4.92 18.16
CA LEU A 18 -1.86 5.11 18.77
C LEU A 18 -2.86 4.10 18.16
N PRO A 19 -4.03 3.86 18.79
CA PRO A 19 -5.08 3.02 18.21
C PRO A 19 -5.47 3.45 16.79
N GLU A 20 -5.73 2.49 15.88
CA GLU A 20 -6.03 2.78 14.46
C GLU A 20 -7.28 3.65 14.24
N ASN A 21 -8.18 3.71 15.22
CA ASN A 21 -9.41 4.49 15.21
C ASN A 21 -9.29 5.89 15.85
N THR A 22 -8.09 6.29 16.29
CA THR A 22 -7.80 7.64 16.80
C THR A 22 -8.33 8.69 15.82
N ARG A 23 -9.15 9.63 16.30
CA ARG A 23 -9.75 10.72 15.53
C ARG A 23 -8.71 11.79 15.27
N ILE A 24 -8.24 11.92 14.03
CA ILE A 24 -7.21 12.90 13.66
C ILE A 24 -7.79 13.92 12.69
N GLY A 25 -7.84 15.17 13.12
CA GLY A 25 -8.26 16.30 12.29
C GLY A 25 -7.07 16.99 11.64
N ILE A 26 -7.15 17.30 10.35
CA ILE A 26 -6.16 18.10 9.62
C ILE A 26 -6.87 19.34 9.09
N VAL A 27 -6.38 20.52 9.46
CA VAL A 27 -6.89 21.79 8.94
C VAL A 27 -5.99 22.22 7.78
N GLY A 28 -6.55 22.32 6.58
CA GLY A 28 -5.87 22.66 5.33
C GLY A 28 -5.55 21.44 4.47
N ALA A 29 -6.00 21.44 3.21
CA ALA A 29 -5.75 20.40 2.21
C ALA A 29 -4.71 20.83 1.15
N GLY A 30 -3.72 21.63 1.56
CA GLY A 30 -2.53 21.91 0.75
C GLY A 30 -1.52 20.75 0.76
N PRO A 31 -0.35 20.93 0.12
CA PRO A 31 0.71 19.92 0.05
C PRO A 31 1.10 19.31 1.40
N SER A 32 1.24 20.15 2.44
CA SER A 32 1.62 19.69 3.78
C SER A 32 0.51 18.87 4.44
N GLY A 33 -0.73 19.35 4.40
CA GLY A 33 -1.88 18.68 5.00
C GLY A 33 -2.19 17.34 4.33
N LEU A 34 -2.19 17.29 3.00
CA LEU A 34 -2.40 16.04 2.26
C LEU A 34 -1.23 15.06 2.41
N SER A 35 0.01 15.54 2.51
CA SER A 35 1.15 14.67 2.81
C SER A 35 1.10 14.09 4.22
N ALA A 36 0.64 14.87 5.20
CA ALA A 36 0.40 14.37 6.56
C ALA A 36 -0.73 13.31 6.55
N ALA A 37 -1.82 13.57 5.83
CA ALA A 37 -2.91 12.61 5.67
C ALA A 37 -2.44 11.31 4.99
N TYR A 38 -1.64 11.42 3.93
CA TYR A 38 -1.01 10.30 3.25
C TYR A 38 -0.19 9.46 4.25
N ALA A 39 0.72 10.07 5.00
CA ALA A 39 1.53 9.35 5.98
C ALA A 39 0.70 8.66 7.07
N LEU A 40 -0.36 9.30 7.58
CA LEU A 40 -1.26 8.70 8.58
C LEU A 40 -1.98 7.47 8.03
N THR A 41 -2.54 7.57 6.82
CA THR A 41 -3.22 6.42 6.20
C THR A 41 -2.27 5.26 5.91
N ARG A 42 -1.00 5.54 5.56
CA ARG A 42 0.06 4.52 5.40
C ARG A 42 0.48 3.85 6.70
N LEU A 43 0.40 4.56 7.82
CA LEU A 43 0.58 3.98 9.16
C LEU A 43 -0.62 3.13 9.61
N GLY A 44 -1.75 3.20 8.92
CA GLY A 44 -2.95 2.40 9.21
C GLY A 44 -4.04 3.14 9.98
N TYR A 45 -3.92 4.46 10.19
CA TYR A 45 -4.99 5.24 10.81
C TYR A 45 -6.22 5.32 9.89
N LYS A 46 -7.39 4.97 10.43
CA LYS A 46 -8.66 4.86 9.68
C LYS A 46 -9.58 6.07 9.84
N ASN A 47 -9.34 6.92 10.83
CA ASN A 47 -10.23 8.03 11.20
C ASN A 47 -9.55 9.40 11.02
N VAL A 48 -9.13 9.67 9.79
CA VAL A 48 -8.49 10.93 9.39
C VAL A 48 -9.51 11.82 8.68
N THR A 49 -9.69 13.05 9.16
CA THR A 49 -10.55 14.07 8.53
C THR A 49 -9.72 15.27 8.10
N VAL A 50 -9.83 15.68 6.84
CA VAL A 50 -9.17 16.88 6.29
C VAL A 50 -10.22 17.95 6.03
N LEU A 51 -10.00 19.16 6.55
CA LEU A 51 -10.88 20.31 6.43
C LEU A 51 -10.25 21.33 5.49
N GLU A 52 -10.93 21.66 4.39
CA GLU A 52 -10.46 22.63 3.40
C GLU A 52 -11.50 23.75 3.22
N LYS A 53 -11.04 24.99 3.33
CA LYS A 53 -11.89 26.18 3.20
C LYS A 53 -12.36 26.35 1.77
N HIS A 54 -11.51 26.07 0.80
CA HIS A 54 -11.79 26.25 -0.62
C HIS A 54 -12.56 25.06 -1.20
N HIS A 55 -13.10 25.26 -2.40
CA HIS A 55 -13.87 24.23 -3.12
C HIS A 55 -13.00 23.08 -3.66
N THR A 56 -11.68 23.28 -3.70
CA THR A 56 -10.69 22.31 -4.19
C THR A 56 -9.51 22.23 -3.23
N VAL A 57 -8.73 21.16 -3.37
CA VAL A 57 -7.49 20.92 -2.62
C VAL A 57 -6.27 21.49 -3.33
N GLY A 58 -5.07 21.30 -2.76
CA GLY A 58 -3.80 21.70 -3.38
C GLY A 58 -3.26 23.04 -2.90
N GLY A 59 -4.05 23.83 -2.17
CA GLY A 59 -3.60 25.08 -1.55
C GLY A 59 -2.98 26.04 -2.56
N MET A 60 -1.70 26.39 -2.38
CA MET A 60 -0.97 27.29 -3.29
C MET A 60 -0.51 26.62 -4.59
N CYS A 61 -0.72 25.31 -4.78
CA CYS A 61 -0.55 24.64 -6.07
C CYS A 61 -1.79 24.83 -6.96
N GLU A 62 -2.36 26.04 -7.00
CA GLU A 62 -3.56 26.37 -7.77
C GLU A 62 -3.25 26.42 -9.26
N SER A 63 -4.06 25.72 -10.05
CA SER A 63 -4.00 25.70 -11.51
C SER A 63 -5.35 26.13 -12.07
N VAL A 64 -5.34 26.86 -13.19
CA VAL A 64 -6.54 27.34 -13.87
C VAL A 64 -6.51 27.02 -15.35
N GLU A 65 -7.67 26.78 -15.94
CA GLU A 65 -7.82 26.64 -17.38
C GLU A 65 -8.21 27.98 -18.02
N ILE A 66 -7.43 28.42 -19.00
CA ILE A 66 -7.66 29.65 -19.77
C ILE A 66 -7.49 29.29 -21.24
N GLU A 67 -8.52 29.56 -22.06
CA GLU A 67 -8.50 29.28 -23.51
C GLU A 67 -8.09 27.82 -23.85
N GLY A 68 -8.55 26.86 -23.05
CA GLY A 68 -8.28 25.42 -23.24
C GLY A 68 -6.87 24.96 -22.83
N LYS A 69 -6.10 25.80 -22.12
CA LYS A 69 -4.76 25.49 -21.63
C LYS A 69 -4.65 25.71 -20.13
N VAL A 70 -3.78 24.95 -19.47
CA VAL A 70 -3.64 24.94 -18.01
C VAL A 70 -2.45 25.79 -17.57
N TYR A 71 -2.72 26.77 -16.71
CA TYR A 71 -1.72 27.69 -16.14
C TYR A 71 -1.63 27.49 -14.64
N ASP A 72 -0.42 27.31 -14.12
CA ASP A 72 -0.17 27.19 -12.69
C ASP A 72 0.03 28.60 -12.09
N LEU A 73 -0.84 28.99 -11.15
CA LEU A 73 -0.84 30.34 -10.56
C LEU A 73 0.14 30.48 -9.39
N GLY A 74 0.40 29.39 -8.66
CA GLY A 74 1.34 29.37 -7.53
C GLY A 74 2.51 28.45 -7.81
N GLY A 75 2.67 27.34 -7.08
CA GLY A 75 3.72 26.37 -7.37
C GLY A 75 3.59 25.81 -8.79
N GLN A 76 4.70 25.66 -9.52
CA GLN A 76 4.64 25.34 -10.97
C GLN A 76 5.60 24.23 -11.41
N VAL A 77 6.82 24.24 -10.89
CA VAL A 77 7.92 23.43 -11.43
C VAL A 77 8.59 22.61 -10.35
N LEU A 78 9.13 21.47 -10.77
CA LEU A 78 9.85 20.52 -9.93
C LEU A 78 11.12 20.07 -10.63
N VAL A 79 12.18 19.86 -9.85
CA VAL A 79 13.40 19.22 -10.36
C VAL A 79 13.48 17.79 -9.83
N ALA A 80 13.62 16.82 -10.73
CA ALA A 80 13.57 15.39 -10.42
C ALA A 80 14.47 14.95 -9.26
N SER A 81 15.70 15.46 -9.22
CA SER A 81 16.69 15.13 -8.20
C SER A 81 16.37 15.70 -6.80
N SER A 82 15.53 16.73 -6.73
CA SER A 82 15.26 17.48 -5.49
C SER A 82 13.96 17.09 -4.78
N ALA A 83 13.02 16.47 -5.50
CA ALA A 83 11.65 16.23 -5.05
C ALA A 83 11.21 14.75 -5.08
N PRO A 84 12.02 13.79 -4.58
CA PRO A 84 11.72 12.36 -4.72
C PRO A 84 10.35 11.97 -4.13
N VAL A 85 9.91 12.63 -3.06
CA VAL A 85 8.60 12.44 -2.45
C VAL A 85 7.47 12.78 -3.43
N ILE A 86 7.57 13.92 -4.13
CA ILE A 86 6.53 14.35 -5.08
C ILE A 86 6.49 13.43 -6.30
N PHE A 87 7.66 13.03 -6.83
CA PHE A 87 7.71 12.08 -7.96
C PHE A 87 7.19 10.70 -7.59
N HIS A 88 7.39 10.25 -6.35
CA HIS A 88 6.79 9.01 -5.86
C HIS A 88 5.26 9.13 -5.80
N LEU A 89 4.73 10.21 -5.21
CA LEU A 89 3.28 10.45 -5.15
C LEU A 89 2.65 10.56 -6.55
N ALA A 90 3.36 11.21 -7.49
CA ALA A 90 2.95 11.29 -8.88
C ALA A 90 2.89 9.90 -9.54
N LYS A 91 3.92 9.08 -9.33
CA LYS A 91 3.97 7.71 -9.85
C LYS A 91 2.83 6.85 -9.29
N GLU A 92 2.57 6.98 -7.99
CA GLU A 92 1.51 6.22 -7.30
C GLU A 92 0.11 6.58 -7.81
N THR A 93 -0.12 7.85 -8.10
CA THR A 93 -1.41 8.35 -8.62
C THR A 93 -1.53 8.29 -10.14
N GLY A 94 -0.50 7.84 -10.85
CA GLY A 94 -0.49 7.85 -12.32
C GLY A 94 -0.47 9.26 -12.93
N SER A 95 -0.02 10.27 -12.17
CA SER A 95 0.00 11.67 -12.61
C SER A 95 1.07 11.91 -13.68
N ALA A 96 0.65 12.37 -14.86
CA ALA A 96 1.52 12.62 -16.00
C ALA A 96 2.34 13.92 -15.84
N LEU A 97 3.62 13.84 -16.21
CA LEU A 97 4.59 14.94 -16.17
C LEU A 97 5.03 15.32 -17.59
N GLU A 98 5.36 16.58 -17.80
CA GLU A 98 6.01 17.10 -19.01
C GLU A 98 7.32 17.83 -18.66
N GLU A 99 8.30 17.75 -19.56
CA GLU A 99 9.61 18.40 -19.41
C GLU A 99 9.57 19.83 -19.95
N LEU A 100 10.21 20.77 -19.23
CA LEU A 100 10.29 22.20 -19.56
C LEU A 100 11.67 22.60 -20.09
N ASP A 101 12.50 21.65 -20.51
CA ASP A 101 13.88 21.91 -20.96
C ASP A 101 13.96 22.84 -22.19
N SER A 102 12.84 23.00 -22.92
CA SER A 102 12.72 23.97 -24.03
C SER A 102 12.41 25.41 -23.59
N HIS A 103 12.02 25.63 -22.34
CA HIS A 103 11.66 26.95 -21.83
C HIS A 103 12.91 27.78 -21.60
N LYS A 104 12.91 29.00 -22.15
CA LYS A 104 14.00 29.96 -21.91
C LYS A 104 14.05 30.38 -20.45
N LEU A 105 15.27 30.55 -19.93
CA LEU A 105 15.54 31.26 -18.69
C LEU A 105 16.35 32.50 -19.06
N ALA A 106 15.78 33.68 -18.90
CA ALA A 106 16.37 34.92 -19.37
C ALA A 106 16.13 36.08 -18.40
N VAL A 107 16.97 37.11 -18.52
CA VAL A 107 16.74 38.41 -17.87
C VAL A 107 16.22 39.36 -18.94
N VAL A 108 15.15 40.10 -18.62
CA VAL A 108 14.50 41.05 -19.53
C VAL A 108 14.66 42.47 -19.00
N ASP A 109 14.96 43.41 -19.89
CA ASP A 109 14.98 44.84 -19.57
C ASP A 109 13.53 45.37 -19.58
N PRO A 110 13.00 45.86 -18.44
CA PRO A 110 11.64 46.40 -18.38
C PRO A 110 11.45 47.68 -19.22
N SER A 111 12.54 48.31 -19.68
CA SER A 111 12.51 49.58 -20.41
C SER A 111 12.45 49.40 -21.93
N SER A 112 12.96 48.27 -22.45
CA SER A 112 13.06 48.00 -23.90
C SER A 112 12.39 46.69 -24.33
N GLY A 113 12.14 45.76 -23.39
CA GLY A 113 11.67 44.41 -23.69
C GLY A 113 12.76 43.47 -24.22
N GLU A 114 13.99 43.95 -24.43
CA GLU A 114 15.11 43.10 -24.84
C GLU A 114 15.49 42.12 -23.73
N TYR A 115 15.84 40.88 -24.11
CA TYR A 115 16.23 39.84 -23.16
C TYR A 115 17.58 39.20 -23.49
N HIS A 116 18.24 38.69 -22.47
CA HIS A 116 19.46 37.90 -22.60
C HIS A 116 19.39 36.62 -21.77
N ASP A 117 19.91 35.53 -22.32
CA ASP A 117 19.91 34.22 -21.66
C ASP A 117 20.82 34.25 -20.41
N ILE A 118 20.39 33.59 -19.33
CA ILE A 118 21.17 33.46 -18.10
C ILE A 118 21.69 32.03 -17.91
N LYS A 119 22.95 31.89 -17.53
CA LYS A 119 23.57 30.58 -17.27
C LYS A 119 23.31 30.15 -15.81
N VAL A 120 22.27 29.35 -15.61
CA VAL A 120 21.83 28.94 -14.27
C VAL A 120 22.65 27.77 -13.70
N ALA A 121 23.04 26.80 -14.52
CA ALA A 121 23.67 25.57 -14.04
C ALA A 121 25.03 25.82 -13.35
N ASP A 122 25.93 26.57 -14.00
CA ASP A 122 27.28 26.86 -13.48
C ASP A 122 27.22 27.65 -12.17
N ASP A 123 26.29 28.59 -12.08
CA ASP A 123 26.06 29.41 -10.89
C ASP A 123 25.59 28.55 -9.69
N TYR A 124 24.66 27.62 -9.90
CA TYR A 124 24.23 26.71 -8.82
C TYR A 124 25.34 25.73 -8.40
N VAL A 125 26.21 25.32 -9.33
CA VAL A 125 27.38 24.50 -8.99
C VAL A 125 28.34 25.28 -8.07
N SER A 126 28.48 26.60 -8.25
CA SER A 126 29.38 27.41 -7.42
C SER A 126 28.97 27.51 -5.94
N VAL A 127 27.69 27.31 -5.62
CA VAL A 127 27.14 27.32 -4.24
C VAL A 127 26.90 25.91 -3.68
N MET A 128 27.12 24.90 -4.51
CA MET A 128 26.90 23.49 -4.16
C MET A 128 27.83 23.03 -3.03
N SER A 129 29.09 23.49 -3.04
CA SER A 129 30.08 23.12 -2.01
C SER A 129 29.60 23.50 -0.60
N LEU A 130 29.14 24.74 -0.43
CA LEU A 130 28.61 25.24 0.84
C LEU A 130 27.29 24.53 1.23
N THR A 131 26.46 24.19 0.24
CA THR A 131 25.25 23.40 0.47
C THR A 131 25.58 22.00 0.98
N LEU A 132 26.53 21.30 0.36
CA LEU A 132 26.97 19.96 0.76
C LEU A 132 27.66 19.97 2.13
N GLU A 133 28.48 20.99 2.42
CA GLU A 133 29.12 21.15 3.72
C GLU A 133 28.10 21.24 4.85
N ILE A 134 27.08 22.10 4.69
CA ILE A 134 26.00 22.24 5.68
C ILE A 134 25.21 20.94 5.82
N GLN A 135 24.89 20.28 4.70
CA GLN A 135 24.18 18.99 4.73
C GLN A 135 24.93 17.92 5.52
N GLU A 136 26.25 17.85 5.35
CA GLU A 136 27.07 16.88 6.08
C GLU A 136 27.12 17.22 7.58
N LYS A 137 27.21 18.50 7.96
CA LYS A 137 27.16 18.93 9.36
C LYS A 137 25.84 18.56 10.05
N VAL A 138 24.72 18.58 9.33
CA VAL A 138 23.38 18.35 9.92
C VAL A 138 22.84 16.93 9.71
N LYS A 139 23.52 16.10 8.93
CA LYS A 139 23.06 14.75 8.52
C LYS A 139 22.56 13.88 9.69
N ASN A 140 23.22 13.98 10.84
CA ASN A 140 22.94 13.16 12.03
C ASN A 140 22.32 13.94 13.20
N CYS A 141 21.85 15.17 12.99
CA CYS A 141 21.32 16.00 14.08
C CYS A 141 19.95 15.53 14.59
N GLY A 142 19.22 14.69 13.84
CA GLY A 142 17.87 14.22 14.18
C GLY A 142 16.77 15.29 14.08
N ARG A 143 17.14 16.55 13.78
CA ARG A 143 16.22 17.65 13.49
C ARG A 143 15.78 17.61 12.02
N ILE A 144 14.60 18.14 11.73
CA ILE A 144 13.98 18.11 10.40
C ILE A 144 13.56 19.53 9.97
N GLY A 145 13.44 19.75 8.66
CA GLY A 145 13.08 21.08 8.12
C GLY A 145 14.14 22.14 8.42
N VAL A 146 13.70 23.39 8.54
CA VAL A 146 14.57 24.55 8.80
C VAL A 146 15.30 24.43 10.15
N HIS A 147 14.70 23.75 11.14
CA HIS A 147 15.33 23.51 12.45
C HIS A 147 16.66 22.76 12.35
N ALA A 148 16.85 21.94 11.32
CA ALA A 148 18.11 21.24 11.12
C ALA A 148 19.30 22.19 10.88
N VAL A 149 19.04 23.34 10.27
CA VAL A 149 20.07 24.31 9.85
C VAL A 149 20.01 25.64 10.60
N SER A 150 18.97 25.86 11.42
CA SER A 150 18.72 27.15 12.07
C SER A 150 19.88 27.63 12.93
N ASP A 151 20.56 26.74 13.64
CA ASP A 151 21.62 27.14 14.58
C ASP A 151 22.93 27.51 13.87
N ILE A 152 23.19 26.87 12.73
CA ILE A 152 24.46 27.01 12.01
C ILE A 152 24.41 28.03 10.88
N ALA A 153 23.22 28.38 10.38
CA ALA A 153 23.02 29.25 9.22
C ALA A 153 22.02 30.39 9.50
N SER A 154 21.94 30.85 10.75
CA SER A 154 21.02 31.92 11.16
C SER A 154 21.45 33.33 10.76
N ASP A 155 22.72 33.56 10.46
CA ASP A 155 23.21 34.86 10.01
C ASP A 155 22.53 35.31 8.71
N LEU A 156 22.43 36.63 8.52
CA LEU A 156 21.96 37.18 7.25
C LEU A 156 22.85 36.68 6.11
N THR A 157 22.25 36.40 4.96
CA THR A 157 22.96 35.79 3.82
C THR A 157 24.28 36.51 3.46
N PRO A 158 24.33 37.84 3.33
CA PRO A 158 25.58 38.53 3.00
C PRO A 158 26.68 38.34 4.07
N GLU A 159 26.30 38.33 5.35
CA GLU A 159 27.23 38.15 6.47
C GLU A 159 27.75 36.72 6.51
N TYR A 160 26.86 35.74 6.32
CA TYR A 160 27.20 34.32 6.28
C TYR A 160 28.18 34.01 5.15
N LEU A 161 27.89 34.49 3.93
CA LEU A 161 28.75 34.30 2.75
C LEU A 161 30.16 34.89 2.98
N LYS A 162 30.23 36.10 3.54
CA LYS A 162 31.49 36.76 3.87
C LYS A 162 32.34 35.93 4.84
N CYS A 163 31.71 35.35 5.86
CA CYS A 163 32.40 34.48 6.82
C CYS A 163 32.92 33.18 6.18
N HIS A 164 32.32 32.73 5.09
CA HIS A 164 32.70 31.52 4.34
C HIS A 164 33.52 31.82 3.07
N GLY A 165 34.10 33.01 2.96
CA GLY A 165 35.01 33.38 1.87
C GLY A 165 34.35 33.65 0.52
N LEU A 166 33.01 33.73 0.48
CA LEU A 166 32.25 34.07 -0.72
C LEU A 166 31.91 35.56 -0.73
N LYS A 167 32.20 36.26 -1.82
CA LYS A 167 31.93 37.70 -1.96
C LYS A 167 30.45 38.01 -2.09
N SER A 168 29.75 37.20 -2.86
CA SER A 168 28.31 37.36 -3.15
C SER A 168 27.75 36.05 -3.66
N ILE A 169 26.44 35.92 -3.61
CA ILE A 169 25.72 34.85 -4.30
C ILE A 169 25.72 35.13 -5.82
N PRO A 170 25.77 34.11 -6.68
CA PRO A 170 25.58 34.31 -8.11
C PRO A 170 24.21 34.92 -8.42
N LYS A 171 24.16 35.81 -9.42
CA LYS A 171 22.94 36.55 -9.76
C LYS A 171 21.78 35.63 -10.14
N SER A 172 22.02 34.53 -10.85
CA SER A 172 20.94 33.61 -11.23
C SER A 172 20.26 32.93 -10.03
N VAL A 173 21.04 32.57 -9.01
CA VAL A 173 20.51 32.03 -7.74
C VAL A 173 19.69 33.09 -7.02
N ALA A 174 20.19 34.34 -6.96
CA ALA A 174 19.48 35.45 -6.32
C ALA A 174 18.17 35.80 -7.00
N TYR A 175 18.18 35.85 -8.32
CA TYR A 175 17.01 36.11 -9.13
C TYR A 175 16.00 34.98 -8.99
N GLY A 176 16.43 33.72 -9.05
CA GLY A 176 15.55 32.57 -8.83
C GLY A 176 14.88 32.60 -7.45
N TYR A 177 15.63 32.93 -6.40
CA TYR A 177 15.10 33.05 -5.03
C TYR A 177 14.05 34.16 -4.91
N THR A 178 14.39 35.37 -5.38
CA THR A 178 13.53 36.56 -5.28
C THR A 178 12.31 36.44 -6.18
N ALA A 179 12.46 35.92 -7.40
CA ALA A 179 11.35 35.67 -8.33
C ALA A 179 10.45 34.50 -7.93
N SER A 180 10.86 33.68 -6.95
CA SER A 180 10.01 32.60 -6.41
C SER A 180 9.17 33.06 -5.21
N GLY A 181 9.24 34.33 -4.80
CA GLY A 181 8.42 34.87 -3.73
C GLY A 181 9.05 34.81 -2.33
N TYR A 182 10.33 34.43 -2.19
CA TYR A 182 11.00 34.27 -0.89
C TYR A 182 11.60 35.57 -0.31
N GLY A 183 11.35 36.71 -0.95
CA GLY A 183 11.87 38.03 -0.56
C GLY A 183 13.28 38.29 -1.07
N PHE A 184 13.88 39.38 -0.59
CA PHE A 184 15.19 39.83 -1.06
C PHE A 184 16.30 39.17 -0.25
N ILE A 185 17.28 38.57 -0.94
CA ILE A 185 18.35 37.77 -0.31
C ILE A 185 19.10 38.50 0.80
N GLN A 186 19.33 39.80 0.66
CA GLN A 186 20.06 40.60 1.64
C GLN A 186 19.38 40.66 3.02
N ASP A 187 18.07 40.44 3.09
CA ASP A 187 17.32 40.47 4.35
C ASP A 187 17.13 39.06 4.94
N MET A 188 17.46 38.01 4.19
CA MET A 188 17.11 36.64 4.57
C MET A 188 18.28 35.93 5.26
N PRO A 189 18.02 35.23 6.38
CA PRO A 189 18.95 34.27 6.95
C PRO A 189 19.43 33.24 5.92
N TYR A 190 20.71 32.87 5.97
CA TYR A 190 21.29 31.93 5.01
C TYR A 190 20.62 30.55 5.06
N ALA A 191 20.05 30.15 6.20
CA ALA A 191 19.29 28.90 6.36
C ALA A 191 18.19 28.73 5.30
N TYR A 192 17.47 29.80 4.95
CA TYR A 192 16.41 29.71 3.94
C TYR A 192 16.98 29.64 2.52
N LEU A 193 18.06 30.37 2.24
CA LEU A 193 18.75 30.26 0.96
C LEU A 193 19.35 28.86 0.78
N HIS A 194 19.88 28.27 1.85
CA HIS A 194 20.33 26.89 1.86
C HIS A 194 19.19 25.94 1.47
N GLU A 195 18.02 26.02 2.12
CA GLU A 195 16.88 25.16 1.77
C GLU A 195 16.44 25.31 0.31
N PHE A 196 16.57 26.50 -0.26
CA PHE A 196 16.36 26.74 -1.70
C PHE A 196 17.46 26.12 -2.57
N THR A 197 18.75 26.32 -2.27
CA THR A 197 19.86 25.81 -3.11
C THR A 197 20.02 24.30 -3.04
N ARG A 198 19.45 23.63 -2.03
CA ARG A 198 19.28 22.17 -2.01
C ARG A 198 18.47 21.67 -3.20
N THR A 199 17.59 22.49 -3.74
CA THR A 199 16.87 22.23 -4.98
C THR A 199 17.82 22.56 -6.14
N SER A 200 18.60 21.56 -6.56
CA SER A 200 19.54 21.72 -7.66
C SER A 200 18.78 21.97 -8.96
N MET A 201 18.94 23.17 -9.53
CA MET A 201 18.43 23.52 -10.88
C MET A 201 19.26 22.87 -12.00
N ALA A 202 20.28 22.06 -11.69
CA ALA A 202 21.09 21.35 -12.68
C ALA A 202 20.43 20.08 -13.25
N GLY A 203 19.18 19.80 -12.88
CA GLY A 203 18.39 18.67 -13.36
C GLY A 203 17.25 19.09 -14.29
N LYS A 204 16.61 18.10 -14.92
CA LYS A 204 15.44 18.35 -15.78
C LYS A 204 14.28 18.94 -14.99
N ILE A 205 13.77 20.07 -15.49
CA ILE A 205 12.64 20.77 -14.89
C ILE A 205 11.35 20.18 -15.47
N ARG A 206 10.40 19.84 -14.60
CA ARG A 206 9.13 19.21 -14.98
C ARG A 206 7.95 19.93 -14.35
N ARG A 207 6.80 19.82 -15.02
CA ARG A 207 5.48 20.18 -14.46
C ARG A 207 4.45 19.10 -14.72
N PHE A 208 3.30 19.21 -14.08
CA PHE A 208 2.17 18.28 -14.28
C PHE A 208 1.33 18.71 -15.48
N LYS A 209 1.05 17.77 -16.39
CA LYS A 209 0.30 18.05 -17.62
C LYS A 209 -1.13 18.56 -17.34
N GLY A 210 -1.76 18.07 -16.27
CA GLY A 210 -3.08 18.51 -15.80
C GLY A 210 -3.04 19.73 -14.88
N GLY A 211 -1.90 20.42 -14.77
CA GLY A 211 -1.66 21.44 -13.75
C GLY A 211 -1.31 20.82 -12.39
N TYR A 212 -0.64 21.59 -11.54
CA TYR A 212 -0.18 21.11 -10.24
C TYR A 212 -1.34 20.79 -9.26
N THR A 213 -2.51 21.43 -9.37
CA THR A 213 -3.69 21.07 -8.56
C THR A 213 -4.10 19.61 -8.79
N SER A 214 -3.96 19.10 -10.04
CA SER A 214 -4.42 17.75 -10.41
C SER A 214 -3.72 16.63 -9.64
N LEU A 215 -2.43 16.79 -9.32
CA LEU A 215 -1.69 15.84 -8.47
C LEU A 215 -2.36 15.72 -7.10
N TRP A 216 -2.59 16.86 -6.44
CA TRP A 216 -3.09 16.88 -5.07
C TRP A 216 -4.54 16.40 -4.98
N GLN A 217 -5.33 16.67 -6.01
CA GLN A 217 -6.66 16.10 -6.15
C GLN A 217 -6.61 14.58 -6.28
N SER A 218 -5.75 14.06 -7.17
CA SER A 218 -5.57 12.61 -7.37
C SER A 218 -5.10 11.90 -6.08
N ILE A 219 -4.21 12.54 -5.31
CA ILE A 219 -3.80 12.04 -3.98
C ILE A 219 -4.98 12.04 -3.02
N ALA A 220 -5.74 13.14 -2.93
CA ALA A 220 -6.84 13.23 -1.99
C ALA A 220 -7.94 12.18 -2.28
N GLU A 221 -8.22 11.91 -3.56
CA GLU A 221 -9.19 10.92 -4.02
C GLU A 221 -8.73 9.47 -3.81
N SER A 222 -7.41 9.21 -3.81
CA SER A 222 -6.86 7.87 -3.59
C SER A 222 -6.81 7.46 -2.11
N LEU A 223 -6.90 8.42 -1.20
CA LEU A 223 -6.76 8.20 0.24
C LEU A 223 -8.09 7.80 0.91
N PRO A 224 -8.10 6.79 1.80
CA PRO A 224 -9.30 6.39 2.54
C PRO A 224 -9.58 7.32 3.74
N LEU A 225 -9.78 8.61 3.48
CA LEU A 225 -10.01 9.65 4.49
C LEU A 225 -11.34 10.40 4.28
N ARG A 226 -11.76 11.18 5.27
CA ARG A 226 -12.91 12.11 5.16
C ARG A 226 -12.41 13.50 4.75
N LEU A 227 -12.58 13.87 3.48
CA LEU A 227 -12.25 15.23 2.99
C LEU A 227 -13.50 16.11 3.00
N LEU A 228 -13.41 17.29 3.62
CA LEU A 228 -14.48 18.29 3.67
C LEU A 228 -13.98 19.60 3.05
N CYS A 229 -14.26 19.80 1.76
CA CYS A 229 -14.05 21.08 1.06
C CYS A 229 -15.19 22.08 1.37
N ASN A 230 -15.04 23.35 0.97
CA ASN A 230 -15.98 24.43 1.26
C ASN A 230 -16.33 24.55 2.76
N THR A 231 -15.36 24.24 3.62
CA THR A 231 -15.56 24.11 5.07
C THR A 231 -14.66 25.09 5.80
N GLU A 232 -15.27 26.16 6.32
CA GLU A 232 -14.54 27.18 7.07
C GLU A 232 -14.44 26.80 8.55
N VAL A 233 -13.23 26.81 9.10
CA VAL A 233 -13.00 26.64 10.53
C VAL A 233 -13.32 27.95 11.27
N LEU A 234 -14.32 27.91 12.15
CA LEU A 234 -14.80 29.05 12.93
C LEU A 234 -14.22 29.15 14.33
N ALA A 235 -13.86 28.02 14.94
CA ALA A 235 -13.18 27.97 16.24
C ALA A 235 -12.46 26.63 16.46
N ILE A 236 -11.30 26.65 17.09
CA ILE A 236 -10.57 25.48 17.60
C ILE A 236 -10.39 25.67 19.11
N LYS A 237 -10.86 24.70 19.90
CA LYS A 237 -10.66 24.64 21.35
C LYS A 237 -9.94 23.36 21.71
N ARG A 238 -8.89 23.45 22.54
CA ARG A 238 -8.01 22.32 22.88
C ARG A 238 -7.97 22.13 24.39
N ASN A 239 -8.31 20.95 24.87
CA ASN A 239 -8.22 20.59 26.28
C ASN A 239 -7.29 19.38 26.48
N SER A 240 -7.15 18.89 27.71
CA SER A 240 -6.35 17.69 28.00
C SER A 240 -6.89 16.45 27.29
N ASP A 241 -8.20 16.39 27.07
CA ASP A 241 -8.93 15.18 26.68
C ASP A 241 -9.14 15.10 25.15
N GLY A 242 -8.90 16.19 24.41
CA GLY A 242 -9.06 16.24 22.96
C GLY A 242 -9.13 17.65 22.38
N VAL A 243 -9.65 17.74 21.16
CA VAL A 243 -9.76 18.96 20.36
C VAL A 243 -11.16 19.08 19.79
N THR A 244 -11.78 20.24 19.96
CA THR A 244 -13.09 20.56 19.40
C THR A 244 -12.94 21.61 18.31
N VAL A 245 -13.46 21.32 17.12
CA VAL A 245 -13.38 22.20 15.95
C VAL A 245 -14.78 22.55 15.49
N ARG A 246 -15.15 23.83 15.59
CA ARG A 246 -16.41 24.34 15.07
C ARG A 246 -16.20 24.79 13.63
N ILE A 247 -17.00 24.25 12.72
CA ILE A 247 -16.89 24.50 11.27
C ILE A 247 -18.19 25.05 10.70
N LYS A 248 -18.09 25.73 9.56
CA LYS A 248 -19.22 26.18 8.74
C LYS A 248 -19.10 25.59 7.34
N SER A 249 -20.11 24.86 6.90
CA SER A 249 -20.21 24.33 5.53
C SER A 249 -21.62 24.59 5.01
N LEU A 250 -21.74 25.22 3.82
CA LEU A 250 -23.03 25.51 3.16
C LEU A 250 -24.09 26.10 4.12
N ASP A 251 -23.67 27.06 4.95
CA ASP A 251 -24.45 27.74 6.01
C ASP A 251 -24.89 26.91 7.23
N VAL A 252 -24.52 25.64 7.28
CA VAL A 252 -24.65 24.81 8.48
C VAL A 252 -23.41 24.96 9.36
N VAL A 253 -23.61 25.21 10.65
CA VAL A 253 -22.54 25.22 11.64
C VAL A 253 -22.60 23.93 12.43
N GLU A 254 -21.51 23.17 12.39
CA GLU A 254 -21.35 21.93 13.15
C GLU A 254 -20.07 21.95 13.99
N THR A 255 -19.99 21.02 14.94
CA THR A 255 -18.82 20.87 15.81
C THR A 255 -18.30 19.45 15.69
N LEU A 256 -17.03 19.32 15.33
CA LEU A 256 -16.31 18.06 15.22
C LEU A 256 -15.37 17.89 16.42
N GLU A 257 -15.14 16.64 16.81
CA GLU A 257 -14.22 16.29 17.88
C GLU A 257 -13.10 15.39 17.35
N PHE A 258 -11.88 15.70 17.78
CA PHE A 258 -10.68 14.97 17.44
C PHE A 258 -9.84 14.68 18.68
N ASP A 259 -9.09 13.60 18.65
CA ASP A 259 -8.12 13.28 19.70
C ASP A 259 -6.80 14.02 19.45
N LYS A 260 -6.47 14.27 18.16
CA LYS A 260 -5.29 15.01 17.70
C LYS A 260 -5.66 15.95 16.57
N ILE A 261 -5.01 17.12 16.51
CA ILE A 261 -5.17 18.07 15.41
C ILE A 261 -3.83 18.42 14.78
N ILE A 262 -3.81 18.45 13.45
CA ILE A 262 -2.68 18.91 12.64
C ILE A 262 -3.10 20.19 11.94
N ILE A 263 -2.35 21.26 12.16
CA ILE A 263 -2.60 22.56 11.56
C ILE A 263 -1.67 22.72 10.36
N SER A 264 -2.26 22.75 9.17
CA SER A 264 -1.62 23.09 7.91
C SER A 264 -2.08 24.48 7.45
N GLY A 265 -1.15 25.31 7.00
CA GLY A 265 -1.45 26.64 6.45
C GLY A 265 -1.28 27.80 7.44
N SER A 266 -1.63 29.00 7.00
CA SER A 266 -1.28 30.28 7.64
C SER A 266 -2.16 30.69 8.83
N PHE A 267 -2.99 29.78 9.33
CA PHE A 267 -3.96 30.06 10.38
C PHE A 267 -3.33 30.55 11.71
N PRO A 268 -2.23 29.95 12.21
CA PRO A 268 -1.56 30.45 13.43
C PRO A 268 -0.86 31.80 13.20
N LEU A 269 -0.60 32.15 11.94
CA LEU A 269 0.24 33.28 11.54
C LEU A 269 -0.54 34.59 11.41
N LYS A 270 -1.80 34.62 11.87
CA LYS A 270 -2.60 35.86 11.91
C LYS A 270 -2.04 36.91 12.89
N TYR A 271 -1.08 36.55 13.72
CA TYR A 271 -0.31 37.45 14.58
C TYR A 271 0.94 38.02 13.90
N GLY A 272 1.31 37.47 12.73
CA GLY A 272 2.54 37.78 12.04
C GLY A 272 2.51 39.12 11.30
N LYS A 273 3.69 39.56 10.87
CA LYS A 273 3.89 40.79 10.11
C LYS A 273 3.90 40.51 8.61
N ILE A 274 3.73 41.57 7.83
CA ILE A 274 3.96 41.51 6.38
C ILE A 274 5.35 42.05 6.11
N TYR A 275 6.15 41.27 5.40
CA TYR A 275 7.53 41.59 5.08
C TYR A 275 7.64 42.93 4.37
N ARG A 276 8.57 43.77 4.84
CA ARG A 276 8.79 45.17 4.37
C ARG A 276 7.52 46.03 4.34
N SER A 277 6.53 45.73 5.18
CA SER A 277 5.37 46.60 5.35
C SER A 277 5.70 47.82 6.21
N PRO A 278 5.28 49.04 5.83
CA PRO A 278 5.60 50.27 6.57
C PRO A 278 4.83 50.41 7.89
N SER A 279 3.86 49.54 8.16
CA SER A 279 3.13 49.51 9.42
C SER A 279 2.89 48.07 9.85
N ASN A 280 2.83 47.83 11.17
CA ASN A 280 2.28 46.58 11.70
C ASN A 280 0.78 46.61 11.40
N CYS A 281 0.38 46.08 10.25
CA CYS A 281 -1.02 45.99 9.86
C CYS A 281 -1.68 44.89 10.70
N ILE A 282 -1.97 45.20 11.97
CA ILE A 282 -2.75 44.33 12.85
C ILE A 282 -4.21 44.50 12.41
N GLU A 283 -4.60 43.86 11.31
CA GLU A 283 -6.02 43.61 11.09
C GLU A 283 -6.51 42.77 12.28
N CYS A 284 -7.25 43.39 13.20
CA CYS A 284 -7.81 42.76 14.39
C CYS A 284 -8.85 41.71 13.96
N LYS A 285 -8.37 40.53 13.54
CA LYS A 285 -9.19 39.40 13.15
C LYS A 285 -9.45 38.53 14.38
N LYS A 286 -10.71 38.12 14.51
CA LYS A 286 -11.22 37.21 15.54
C LYS A 286 -10.26 36.02 15.74
N GLU A 287 -9.80 35.83 16.97
CA GLU A 287 -8.97 34.68 17.37
C GLU A 287 -9.77 33.39 17.14
N ILE A 288 -9.32 32.57 16.19
CA ILE A 288 -10.04 31.35 15.81
C ILE A 288 -9.57 30.15 16.64
N MET A 289 -8.35 30.16 17.17
CA MET A 289 -7.83 29.09 18.04
C MET A 289 -7.43 29.67 19.38
N ASP A 290 -7.69 28.92 20.42
CA ASP A 290 -7.33 29.22 21.80
C ASP A 290 -5.81 29.16 22.03
N ALA A 291 -5.08 30.12 21.46
CA ALA A 291 -3.62 30.12 21.43
C ALA A 291 -3.02 30.30 22.83
N SER A 292 -1.99 29.51 23.14
CA SER A 292 -1.19 29.65 24.36
C SER A 292 -0.30 30.89 24.28
N ASP A 293 0.26 31.31 25.42
CA ASP A 293 1.18 32.46 25.47
C ASP A 293 2.43 32.22 24.62
N LEU A 294 2.93 30.98 24.59
CA LEU A 294 4.07 30.61 23.75
C LEU A 294 3.72 30.65 22.25
N GLU A 295 2.53 30.18 21.87
CA GLU A 295 2.06 30.27 20.49
C GLU A 295 1.91 31.73 20.05
N LYS A 296 1.38 32.59 20.92
CA LYS A 296 1.27 34.03 20.67
C LYS A 296 2.64 34.68 20.52
N ASP A 297 3.57 34.41 21.43
CA ASP A 297 4.94 34.94 21.36
C ASP A 297 5.63 34.53 20.05
N LEU A 298 5.67 33.23 19.74
CA LEU A 298 6.34 32.74 18.55
C LEU A 298 5.65 33.23 17.28
N PHE A 299 4.35 33.01 17.09
CA PHE A 299 3.70 33.36 15.83
C PHE A 299 3.59 34.86 15.57
N SER A 300 3.76 35.71 16.59
CA SER A 300 3.88 37.18 16.40
C SER A 300 5.20 37.63 15.73
N LYS A 301 6.23 36.79 15.77
CA LYS A 301 7.55 37.03 15.14
C LYS A 301 7.59 36.62 13.67
N VAL A 302 6.59 35.88 13.21
CA VAL A 302 6.57 35.36 11.85
C VAL A 302 6.21 36.46 10.86
N GLU A 303 6.96 36.53 9.77
CA GLU A 303 6.70 37.41 8.63
C GLU A 303 6.17 36.58 7.45
N THR A 304 5.28 37.18 6.66
CA THR A 304 4.80 36.60 5.39
C THR A 304 4.90 37.62 4.27
N ASN A 305 5.08 37.12 3.05
CA ASN A 305 5.18 37.92 1.84
C ASN A 305 3.82 37.99 1.17
N ASP A 306 3.35 39.20 0.85
CA ASP A 306 2.24 39.37 -0.07
C ASP A 306 2.73 39.14 -1.49
N TYR A 307 2.47 37.96 -2.04
CA TYR A 307 2.95 37.58 -3.35
C TYR A 307 1.80 37.46 -4.34
N TYR A 308 1.84 38.29 -5.38
CA TYR A 308 0.77 38.39 -6.36
C TYR A 308 1.14 37.68 -7.64
N THR A 309 0.23 36.87 -8.16
CA THR A 309 0.26 36.37 -9.54
C THR A 309 -0.82 37.10 -10.33
N THR A 310 -0.42 37.83 -11.37
CA THR A 310 -1.33 38.59 -12.24
C THR A 310 -1.29 38.04 -13.65
N VAL A 311 -2.46 37.73 -14.21
CA VAL A 311 -2.59 37.08 -15.52
C VAL A 311 -3.17 38.05 -16.53
N PHE A 312 -2.45 38.26 -17.62
CA PHE A 312 -2.83 39.15 -18.71
C PHE A 312 -2.84 38.42 -20.05
N LYS A 313 -3.74 38.86 -20.93
CA LYS A 313 -3.63 38.63 -22.37
C LYS A 313 -2.96 39.85 -23.00
N ILE A 314 -1.84 39.64 -23.69
CA ILE A 314 -0.96 40.73 -24.16
C ILE A 314 -0.68 40.58 -25.64
N LYS A 315 -0.79 41.69 -26.36
CA LYS A 315 -0.38 41.84 -27.76
C LYS A 315 0.94 42.60 -27.86
N GLY A 316 1.76 42.33 -28.86
CA GLY A 316 3.05 43.01 -29.11
C GLY A 316 4.28 42.31 -28.49
N LEU A 317 4.07 41.35 -27.58
CA LEU A 317 5.13 40.54 -26.97
C LEU A 317 5.22 39.11 -27.54
N GLU A 318 4.61 38.85 -28.70
CA GLU A 318 4.55 37.51 -29.32
C GLU A 318 5.93 36.95 -29.69
N HIS A 319 6.86 37.86 -30.00
CA HIS A 319 8.24 37.54 -30.37
C HIS A 319 9.04 36.88 -29.23
N LEU A 320 8.60 37.03 -27.97
CA LEU A 320 9.22 36.35 -26.85
C LEU A 320 8.95 34.84 -26.92
N PRO A 321 10.00 33.98 -26.86
CA PRO A 321 9.80 32.54 -26.82
C PRO A 321 9.09 32.08 -25.54
N ILE A 322 8.72 30.80 -25.49
CA ILE A 322 8.28 30.19 -24.22
C ILE A 322 9.42 30.24 -23.22
N GLY A 323 9.14 30.65 -21.99
CA GLY A 323 10.19 30.88 -21.02
C GLY A 323 9.75 31.63 -19.78
N PHE A 324 10.68 31.67 -18.83
CA PHE A 324 10.63 32.44 -17.60
C PHE A 324 11.64 33.59 -17.69
N TYR A 325 11.16 34.78 -17.39
CA TYR A 325 11.90 36.03 -17.58
C TYR A 325 12.00 36.78 -16.26
N TYR A 326 13.21 37.18 -15.92
CA TYR A 326 13.57 37.87 -14.69
C TYR A 326 13.73 39.37 -14.93
N PHE A 327 13.13 40.20 -14.08
CA PHE A 327 13.34 41.65 -14.10
C PHE A 327 14.42 42.05 -13.10
N SER A 328 15.69 41.99 -13.51
CA SER A 328 16.84 42.26 -12.62
C SER A 328 16.74 43.62 -11.90
N LYS A 329 16.35 44.67 -12.62
CA LYS A 329 16.15 46.03 -12.09
C LYS A 329 15.24 46.07 -10.86
N TYR A 330 14.18 45.26 -10.84
CA TYR A 330 13.21 45.22 -9.75
C TYR A 330 13.57 44.20 -8.66
N MET A 331 14.51 43.29 -8.91
CA MET A 331 14.97 42.32 -7.92
C MET A 331 16.20 42.77 -7.15
N GLU A 332 17.02 43.65 -7.72
CA GLU A 332 18.24 44.15 -7.06
C GLU A 332 17.94 45.24 -6.02
N ASP A 333 16.81 45.96 -6.14
CA ASP A 333 16.43 47.05 -5.24
C ASP A 333 15.06 46.82 -4.57
N PRO A 334 15.02 46.55 -3.24
CA PRO A 334 13.78 46.40 -2.48
C PRO A 334 12.85 47.61 -2.49
N SER A 335 13.32 48.81 -2.86
CA SER A 335 12.48 49.99 -3.00
C SER A 335 11.44 49.84 -4.13
N THR A 336 11.65 48.87 -5.03
CA THR A 336 10.82 48.64 -6.21
C THR A 336 9.66 47.65 -5.97
N ILE A 337 9.39 47.25 -4.73
CA ILE A 337 8.20 46.45 -4.36
C ILE A 337 6.96 47.01 -5.05
N GLY A 338 6.09 46.13 -5.55
CA GLY A 338 4.96 46.45 -6.40
C GLY A 338 5.20 46.21 -7.89
N ASN A 339 6.43 46.39 -8.36
CA ASN A 339 6.80 46.07 -9.75
C ASN A 339 6.94 44.55 -9.96
N PRO A 340 6.79 44.06 -11.21
CA PRO A 340 6.94 42.65 -11.49
C PRO A 340 8.39 42.19 -11.34
N VAL A 341 8.66 41.19 -10.49
CA VAL A 341 9.99 40.59 -10.34
C VAL A 341 10.27 39.52 -11.39
N ALA A 342 9.20 38.90 -11.92
CA ALA A 342 9.29 37.93 -13.00
C ALA A 342 8.04 37.90 -13.87
N MET A 343 8.18 37.37 -15.08
CA MET A 343 7.07 36.97 -15.95
C MET A 343 7.32 35.62 -16.62
N GLN A 344 6.25 34.96 -17.06
CA GLN A 344 6.34 33.70 -17.79
C GLN A 344 5.36 33.65 -18.96
N LYS A 345 5.85 33.09 -20.08
CA LYS A 345 5.07 32.65 -21.22
C LYS A 345 5.10 31.12 -21.30
N PHE A 346 3.98 30.47 -21.02
CA PHE A 346 3.90 29.01 -20.97
C PHE A 346 3.89 28.34 -22.34
N TYR A 347 3.15 28.92 -23.29
CA TYR A 347 2.81 28.30 -24.56
C TYR A 347 3.18 29.23 -25.71
N ALA A 348 3.76 28.67 -26.78
CA ALA A 348 4.27 29.46 -27.91
C ALA A 348 3.13 30.14 -28.71
N ASP A 349 2.01 29.43 -28.79
CA ASP A 349 0.78 29.78 -29.48
C ASP A 349 -0.28 30.41 -28.54
N SER A 350 0.18 31.08 -27.47
CA SER A 350 -0.69 31.80 -26.54
C SER A 350 -0.10 33.18 -26.22
N ASN A 351 -1.01 34.15 -26.12
CA ASN A 351 -0.71 35.52 -25.71
C ASN A 351 -1.01 35.73 -24.21
N ILE A 352 -1.12 34.65 -23.43
CA ILE A 352 -1.31 34.70 -21.98
C ILE A 352 0.04 34.72 -21.28
N PHE A 353 0.22 35.71 -20.41
CA PHE A 353 1.42 35.91 -19.61
C PHE A 353 1.06 36.00 -18.13
N LEU A 354 1.90 35.38 -17.30
CA LEU A 354 1.82 35.49 -15.84
C LEU A 354 2.92 36.42 -15.36
N PHE A 355 2.59 37.33 -14.45
CA PHE A 355 3.52 38.24 -13.80
C PHE A 355 3.48 38.02 -12.30
N TRP A 356 4.66 38.04 -11.66
CA TRP A 356 4.78 37.97 -10.22
C TRP A 356 5.30 39.24 -9.61
N SER A 357 4.72 39.66 -8.48
CA SER A 357 5.09 40.90 -7.80
C SER A 357 4.90 40.77 -6.30
N TYR A 358 5.71 41.49 -5.55
CA TYR A 358 5.51 41.69 -4.11
C TYR A 358 4.54 42.84 -3.85
N GLY A 359 3.74 42.74 -2.79
CA GLY A 359 3.05 43.87 -2.18
C GLY A 359 3.51 44.10 -0.74
N ASN A 360 2.96 45.15 -0.11
CA ASN A 360 3.30 45.52 1.27
C ASN A 360 2.09 45.56 2.21
N SER A 361 0.92 45.09 1.76
CA SER A 361 -0.35 45.09 2.51
C SER A 361 -0.88 46.45 2.97
N VAL A 362 -0.26 47.58 2.61
CA VAL A 362 -0.68 48.93 3.04
C VAL A 362 -1.17 49.73 1.84
N ASP A 363 -0.25 50.25 1.04
CA ASP A 363 -0.49 51.08 -0.15
C ASP A 363 -0.17 50.32 -1.46
N ILE A 364 0.71 49.30 -1.39
CA ILE A 364 1.04 48.43 -2.52
C ILE A 364 0.23 47.14 -2.39
N LYS A 365 -0.99 47.19 -2.94
CA LYS A 365 -1.98 46.09 -2.96
C LYS A 365 -2.31 45.71 -4.40
N GLY A 366 -3.18 44.70 -4.56
CA GLY A 366 -3.58 44.17 -5.88
C GLY A 366 -3.82 45.22 -7.00
N PRO A 367 -4.59 46.30 -6.77
CA PRO A 367 -4.77 47.37 -7.76
C PRO A 367 -3.47 48.06 -8.17
N THR A 368 -2.65 48.50 -7.22
CA THR A 368 -1.34 49.15 -7.44
C THR A 368 -0.38 48.21 -8.15
N VAL A 369 -0.29 46.95 -7.69
CA VAL A 369 0.55 45.91 -8.29
C VAL A 369 0.16 45.68 -9.75
N LYS A 370 -1.14 45.59 -10.02
CA LYS A 370 -1.68 45.41 -11.38
C LYS A 370 -1.29 46.60 -12.28
N GLU A 371 -1.44 47.83 -11.79
CA GLU A 371 -1.12 49.04 -12.56
C GLU A 371 0.38 49.13 -12.89
N LEU A 372 1.26 48.78 -11.96
CA LEU A 372 2.71 48.73 -12.19
C LEU A 372 3.10 47.65 -13.20
N ALA A 373 2.45 46.48 -13.16
CA ALA A 373 2.64 45.44 -14.16
C ALA A 373 2.16 45.89 -15.55
N MET A 374 1.00 46.55 -15.65
CA MET A 374 0.49 47.12 -16.91
C MET A 374 1.44 48.19 -17.48
N THR A 375 1.98 49.05 -16.62
CA THR A 375 2.96 50.07 -17.00
C THR A 375 4.25 49.42 -17.54
N THR A 376 4.71 48.35 -16.90
CA THR A 376 5.88 47.58 -17.38
C THR A 376 5.60 46.96 -18.75
N ILE A 377 4.42 46.36 -18.96
CA ILE A 377 4.02 45.78 -20.25
C ILE A 377 4.03 46.83 -21.36
N GLN A 378 3.46 48.01 -21.10
CA GLN A 378 3.44 49.13 -22.05
C GLN A 378 4.85 49.62 -22.41
N THR A 379 5.72 49.72 -21.40
CA THR A 379 7.10 50.18 -21.59
C THR A 379 7.91 49.19 -22.44
N MET A 380 7.64 47.88 -22.31
CA MET A 380 8.24 46.84 -23.14
C MET A 380 7.67 46.77 -24.57
N GLY A 381 6.75 47.66 -24.93
CA GLY A 381 6.10 47.68 -26.25
C GLY A 381 4.90 46.74 -26.39
N GLY A 382 4.37 46.22 -25.28
CA GLY A 382 3.16 45.41 -25.25
C GLY A 382 1.88 46.21 -24.98
N GLU A 383 0.74 45.71 -25.45
CA GLU A 383 -0.59 46.23 -25.16
C GLU A 383 -1.41 45.18 -24.41
N VAL A 384 -2.01 45.55 -23.27
CA VAL A 384 -2.87 44.66 -22.48
C VAL A 384 -4.24 44.58 -23.14
N GLU A 385 -4.53 43.47 -23.82
CA GLU A 385 -5.84 43.22 -24.41
C GLU A 385 -6.88 42.90 -23.34
N ASN A 386 -6.50 42.11 -22.34
CA ASN A 386 -7.41 41.71 -21.26
C ASN A 386 -6.67 41.42 -19.94
N PHE A 387 -7.27 41.87 -18.85
CA PHE A 387 -6.92 41.40 -17.50
C PHE A 387 -7.79 40.18 -17.17
N ILE A 388 -7.17 39.03 -16.92
CA ILE A 388 -7.90 37.78 -16.70
C ILE A 388 -8.19 37.58 -15.22
N LEU A 389 -7.14 37.55 -14.40
CA LEU A 389 -7.28 37.38 -12.96
C LEU A 389 -6.03 37.85 -12.22
N GLN A 390 -6.19 38.02 -10.91
CA GLN A 390 -5.08 38.19 -9.96
C GLN A 390 -5.32 37.31 -8.74
N ARG A 391 -4.24 36.70 -8.25
CA ARG A 391 -4.20 35.96 -6.97
C ARG A 391 -3.18 36.59 -6.06
N CYS A 392 -3.49 36.64 -4.77
CA CYS A 392 -2.58 37.07 -3.72
C CYS A 392 -2.39 35.91 -2.75
N PHE A 393 -1.15 35.47 -2.59
CA PHE A 393 -0.74 34.47 -1.62
C PHE A 393 -0.11 35.16 -0.42
N LYS A 394 -0.49 34.74 0.79
CA LYS A 394 0.31 34.97 1.99
C LYS A 394 1.42 33.93 1.99
N TYR A 395 2.53 34.28 1.33
CA TYR A 395 3.57 33.35 0.91
C TYR A 395 4.76 33.38 1.88
N PHE A 396 5.56 32.32 1.84
CA PHE A 396 6.83 32.19 2.55
C PHE A 396 6.80 32.70 4.02
N PRO A 397 6.10 32.00 4.92
CA PRO A 397 6.17 32.30 6.33
C PRO A 397 7.58 32.02 6.89
N HIS A 398 8.20 33.02 7.50
CA HIS A 398 9.58 32.93 7.99
C HIS A 398 9.80 33.84 9.21
N VAL A 399 10.96 33.71 9.85
CA VAL A 399 11.42 34.60 10.92
C VAL A 399 12.79 35.21 10.58
N GLY A 400 13.07 36.38 11.16
CA GLY A 400 14.34 37.07 10.97
C GLY A 400 15.54 36.38 11.62
N SER A 401 16.75 36.86 11.30
CA SER A 401 18.02 36.30 11.80
C SER A 401 18.09 36.26 13.33
N GLN A 402 17.68 37.34 14.00
CA GLN A 402 17.75 37.42 15.45
C GLN A 402 16.79 36.43 16.14
N ASP A 403 15.53 36.36 15.69
CA ASP A 403 14.57 35.40 16.24
C ASP A 403 15.02 33.95 16.04
N MET A 404 15.66 33.66 14.89
CA MET A 404 16.26 32.35 14.64
C MET A 404 17.39 32.04 15.64
N LYS A 405 18.29 32.99 15.89
CA LYS A 405 19.37 32.88 16.90
C LYS A 405 18.83 32.73 18.32
N ASP A 406 17.70 33.36 18.62
CA ASP A 406 17.02 33.30 19.93
C ASP A 406 16.25 31.96 20.14
N GLY A 407 16.47 30.99 19.25
CA GLY A 407 15.98 29.62 19.38
C GLY A 407 14.52 29.46 18.97
N PHE A 408 14.02 30.26 18.02
CA PHE A 408 12.65 30.15 17.52
C PHE A 408 12.26 28.71 17.15
N TYR A 409 13.05 28.08 16.28
CA TYR A 409 12.77 26.74 15.79
C TYR A 409 12.95 25.65 16.86
N GLU A 410 13.90 25.83 17.77
CA GLU A 410 14.07 24.93 18.91
C GLU A 410 12.83 24.95 19.82
N LYS A 411 12.30 26.12 20.15
CA LYS A 411 11.06 26.25 20.95
C LYS A 411 9.86 25.68 20.20
N LEU A 412 9.73 25.96 18.91
CA LEU A 412 8.64 25.44 18.08
C LEU A 412 8.65 23.90 18.05
N GLU A 413 9.79 23.29 17.75
CA GLU A 413 9.89 21.83 17.57
C GLU A 413 9.88 21.05 18.89
N SER A 414 10.52 21.56 19.94
CA SER A 414 10.63 20.85 21.23
C SER A 414 9.43 21.08 22.16
N GLN A 415 8.75 22.23 22.07
CA GLN A 415 7.71 22.62 23.02
C GLN A 415 6.31 22.69 22.42
N LEU A 416 6.16 22.97 21.12
CA LEU A 416 4.82 23.05 20.50
C LEU A 416 4.38 21.74 19.83
N GLN A 417 5.27 20.98 19.21
CA GLN A 417 4.88 19.74 18.53
C GLN A 417 4.35 18.69 19.53
N GLY A 418 3.06 18.39 19.44
CA GLY A 418 2.33 17.49 20.34
C GLY A 418 1.71 18.15 21.56
N SER A 419 2.05 19.42 21.83
CA SER A 419 1.47 20.17 22.96
C SER A 419 -0.03 20.36 22.76
N ARG A 420 -0.81 20.11 23.81
CA ARG A 420 -2.29 20.17 23.78
C ARG A 420 -2.87 19.42 22.56
N ASN A 421 -2.31 18.25 22.26
CA ASN A 421 -2.74 17.39 21.14
C ASN A 421 -2.63 18.05 19.75
N THR A 422 -1.75 19.05 19.59
CA THR A 422 -1.60 19.86 18.37
C THR A 422 -0.26 19.63 17.71
N TYR A 423 -0.26 19.56 16.37
CA TYR A 423 0.94 19.46 15.56
C TYR A 423 0.88 20.50 14.44
N TYR A 424 2.03 21.05 14.06
CA TYR A 424 2.14 22.09 13.05
C TYR A 424 2.92 21.57 11.85
N VAL A 425 2.37 21.75 10.63
CA VAL A 425 3.02 21.45 9.35
C VAL A 425 2.86 22.62 8.38
N GLY A 426 3.78 22.80 7.43
CA GLY A 426 3.76 23.95 6.51
C GLY A 426 5.12 24.59 6.30
N GLY A 427 5.17 25.62 5.46
CA GLY A 427 6.42 26.23 5.02
C GLY A 427 7.22 26.91 6.13
N LEU A 428 6.58 27.30 7.24
CA LEU A 428 7.31 27.89 8.37
C LEU A 428 8.33 26.89 8.92
N MET A 429 7.93 25.64 9.13
CA MET A 429 8.80 24.61 9.67
C MET A 429 9.71 23.98 8.60
N ALA A 430 9.22 23.91 7.35
CA ALA A 430 9.87 23.16 6.29
C ALA A 430 10.75 24.00 5.34
N PHE A 431 10.36 25.24 5.04
CA PHE A 431 10.58 26.01 3.80
C PHE A 431 9.43 25.83 2.79
N GLU A 432 8.94 26.93 2.23
CA GLU A 432 7.71 27.00 1.40
C GLU A 432 7.93 26.48 -0.05
N LEU A 433 8.48 25.27 -0.14
CA LEU A 433 8.57 24.44 -1.34
C LEU A 433 7.72 23.19 -1.13
N THR A 434 7.02 22.75 -2.18
CA THR A 434 6.11 21.59 -2.14
C THR A 434 6.78 20.32 -1.61
N GLU A 435 7.99 20.03 -2.06
CA GLU A 435 8.77 18.86 -1.71
C GLU A 435 9.31 18.93 -0.27
N ARG A 436 9.64 20.12 0.22
CA ARG A 436 10.08 20.34 1.61
C ARG A 436 8.91 20.21 2.55
N ASN A 437 7.81 20.89 2.24
CA ASN A 437 6.52 20.79 2.93
C ASN A 437 6.07 19.33 3.07
N SER A 438 6.10 18.57 1.98
CA SER A 438 5.69 17.16 1.97
C SER A 438 6.63 16.28 2.80
N SER A 439 7.94 16.44 2.60
CA SER A 439 8.97 15.68 3.32
C SER A 439 8.91 15.93 4.83
N TYR A 440 8.76 17.19 5.24
CA TYR A 440 8.62 17.58 6.64
C TYR A 440 7.35 16.98 7.24
N SER A 441 6.21 17.13 6.56
CA SER A 441 4.92 16.62 7.05
C SER A 441 4.97 15.12 7.29
N MET A 442 5.47 14.34 6.33
CA MET A 442 5.62 12.89 6.48
C MET A 442 6.60 12.54 7.60
N ALA A 443 7.73 13.24 7.71
CA ALA A 443 8.71 13.00 8.77
C ALA A 443 8.14 13.30 10.17
N LEU A 444 7.38 14.40 10.32
CA LEU A 444 6.71 14.75 11.58
C LEU A 444 5.67 13.70 11.97
N ILE A 445 4.89 13.20 11.00
CA ILE A 445 3.93 12.11 11.24
C ILE A 445 4.66 10.83 11.67
N CYS A 446 5.69 10.40 10.96
CA CYS A 446 6.47 9.23 11.37
C CYS A 446 7.10 9.39 12.75
N LYS A 447 7.57 10.60 13.11
CA LYS A 447 8.16 10.89 14.43
C LYS A 447 7.15 10.77 15.58
N ASN A 448 5.90 11.22 15.37
CA ASN A 448 4.94 11.39 16.46
C ASN A 448 3.80 10.34 16.47
N PHE A 449 3.50 9.74 15.33
CA PHE A 449 2.37 8.82 15.14
C PHE A 449 2.81 7.39 14.79
N ALA A 450 4.11 7.12 14.73
CA ALA A 450 4.64 5.79 14.48
C ALA A 450 5.58 5.30 15.60
N ASN A 451 5.78 3.99 15.64
CA ASN A 451 6.84 3.33 16.39
C ASN A 451 7.54 2.30 15.50
N THR A 452 8.76 1.92 15.88
CA THR A 452 9.63 0.96 15.19
C THR A 452 9.80 -0.34 15.99
N ASN A 453 8.83 -0.67 16.85
CA ASN A 453 8.89 -1.89 17.65
C ASN A 453 8.74 -3.12 16.74
N ASP A 454 9.35 -4.25 17.11
CA ASP A 454 9.24 -5.51 16.34
C ASP A 454 7.79 -5.99 16.21
N LEU A 455 6.95 -5.67 17.19
CA LEU A 455 5.53 -5.94 17.21
C LEU A 455 4.75 -4.64 17.42
N PRO A 456 3.59 -4.49 16.77
CA PRO A 456 2.79 -3.29 16.95
C PRO A 456 2.21 -3.23 18.36
N THR A 457 2.21 -2.03 18.95
CA THR A 457 1.59 -1.77 20.26
C THR A 457 0.08 -2.06 20.27
N PHE A 458 -0.58 -1.86 19.12
CA PHE A 458 -2.01 -2.12 18.94
C PHE A 458 -2.24 -3.03 17.73
N PRO A 459 -3.21 -3.97 17.78
CA PRO A 459 -3.58 -4.74 16.59
C PRO A 459 -4.15 -3.81 15.52
N TYR A 460 -3.63 -3.90 14.31
CA TYR A 460 -4.09 -3.10 13.17
C TYR A 460 -3.90 -3.87 11.86
N THR A 461 -4.58 -3.40 10.81
CA THR A 461 -4.36 -3.91 9.44
C THR A 461 -3.56 -2.88 8.65
N LYS A 462 -2.43 -3.31 8.09
CA LYS A 462 -1.61 -2.46 7.23
C LYS A 462 -2.04 -2.61 5.78
N ASN A 463 -2.42 -1.51 5.15
CA ASN A 463 -2.64 -1.47 3.71
C ASN A 463 -1.28 -1.36 3.02
N LEU A 464 -0.87 -2.44 2.34
CA LEU A 464 0.44 -2.52 1.70
C LEU A 464 0.51 -1.76 0.38
N PHE A 465 -0.61 -1.59 -0.32
CA PHE A 465 -0.70 -0.79 -1.53
C PHE A 465 -2.12 -0.21 -1.69
N PRO A 466 -2.26 1.01 -2.26
CA PRO A 466 -3.55 1.51 -2.69
C PRO A 466 -3.99 0.68 -3.89
N LEU A 467 -5.07 -0.10 -3.75
CA LEU A 467 -5.73 -0.68 -4.90
C LEU A 467 -6.23 0.49 -5.76
N GLN A 468 -5.86 0.53 -7.05
CA GLN A 468 -6.36 1.55 -7.98
C GLN A 468 -7.90 1.59 -7.87
N SER A 469 -8.39 2.77 -7.50
CA SER A 469 -9.76 3.01 -7.04
C SER A 469 -10.80 3.05 -8.17
N GLU A 470 -10.41 2.71 -9.41
CA GLU A 470 -11.33 2.66 -10.56
C GLU A 470 -12.51 1.71 -10.34
N HIS A 471 -12.41 0.80 -9.37
CA HIS A 471 -13.55 0.03 -8.88
C HIS A 471 -13.96 0.54 -7.50
N GLN A 472 -14.97 1.41 -7.50
CA GLN A 472 -15.76 1.82 -6.33
C GLN A 472 -15.82 0.73 -5.26
N LYS A 473 -15.76 1.14 -3.98
CA LYS A 473 -16.01 0.32 -2.78
C LYS A 473 -17.27 -0.55 -2.94
N LYS A 474 -17.16 -1.68 -3.64
CA LYS A 474 -18.20 -2.71 -3.66
C LYS A 474 -18.10 -3.41 -2.32
N ASN A 475 -19.22 -3.50 -1.62
CA ASN A 475 -19.28 -4.34 -0.43
C ASN A 475 -18.79 -5.75 -0.80
N PRO A 476 -17.93 -6.38 0.01
CA PRO A 476 -17.45 -7.72 -0.27
C PRO A 476 -18.64 -8.65 -0.43
N LYS A 477 -18.66 -9.44 -1.51
CA LYS A 477 -19.75 -10.38 -1.81
C LYS A 477 -19.90 -11.34 -0.64
N GLU A 478 -21.10 -11.46 -0.11
CA GLU A 478 -21.42 -12.44 0.93
C GLU A 478 -22.11 -13.64 0.28
N LEU A 479 -21.78 -14.84 0.76
CA LEU A 479 -22.42 -16.08 0.34
C LEU A 479 -23.38 -16.50 1.44
N ASP A 480 -24.63 -16.72 1.07
CA ASP A 480 -25.61 -17.29 1.97
C ASP A 480 -25.48 -18.81 2.05
N GLU A 481 -26.20 -19.41 2.99
CA GLU A 481 -26.43 -20.85 3.04
C GLU A 481 -27.46 -21.27 1.98
N LEU A 482 -27.56 -22.58 1.72
CA LEU A 482 -28.68 -23.14 0.97
C LEU A 482 -29.97 -23.06 1.80
N PRO A 483 -31.15 -22.92 1.15
CA PRO A 483 -32.43 -22.99 1.84
C PRO A 483 -32.53 -24.29 2.63
N GLU A 484 -33.04 -24.20 3.87
CA GLU A 484 -33.26 -25.34 4.78
C GLU A 484 -31.99 -26.08 5.25
N VAL A 485 -30.80 -25.60 4.88
CA VAL A 485 -29.52 -26.13 5.37
C VAL A 485 -29.06 -25.31 6.58
N GLN A 486 -29.14 -25.89 7.77
CA GLN A 486 -28.51 -25.33 8.96
C GLN A 486 -27.09 -25.85 9.11
N SER A 487 -26.17 -24.99 9.56
CA SER A 487 -24.79 -25.37 9.82
C SER A 487 -24.72 -26.27 11.06
N PRO A 488 -24.32 -27.55 10.93
CA PRO A 488 -24.29 -28.45 12.06
C PRO A 488 -23.06 -28.19 12.95
N ASN A 489 -23.17 -28.53 14.24
CA ASN A 489 -22.10 -28.38 15.22
C ASN A 489 -21.65 -29.74 15.77
N PHE A 490 -20.99 -30.55 14.95
CA PHE A 490 -20.50 -31.87 15.38
C PHE A 490 -19.05 -31.84 15.87
N PRO A 491 -18.64 -32.82 16.72
CA PRO A 491 -17.29 -32.93 17.26
C PRO A 491 -16.29 -33.65 16.35
N THR A 492 -16.74 -34.37 15.31
CA THR A 492 -15.86 -35.21 14.46
C THR A 492 -16.17 -35.05 12.97
N LEU A 493 -15.17 -35.29 12.12
CA LEU A 493 -15.32 -35.30 10.66
C LEU A 493 -16.33 -36.35 10.17
N ASN A 494 -16.35 -37.53 10.80
CA ASN A 494 -17.27 -38.60 10.41
C ASN A 494 -18.73 -38.20 10.66
N SER A 495 -19.02 -37.50 11.77
CA SER A 495 -20.36 -37.02 12.08
C SER A 495 -20.85 -36.00 11.03
N TYR A 496 -19.99 -35.09 10.54
CA TYR A 496 -20.33 -34.22 9.40
C TYR A 496 -20.60 -35.02 8.12
N LEU A 497 -19.75 -35.99 7.78
CA LEU A 497 -19.95 -36.82 6.59
C LEU A 497 -21.24 -37.64 6.67
N LYS A 498 -21.57 -38.20 7.84
CA LYS A 498 -22.82 -38.92 8.10
C LYS A 498 -24.02 -38.00 7.94
N TYR A 499 -24.00 -36.84 8.58
CA TYR A 499 -25.08 -35.85 8.48
C TYR A 499 -25.32 -35.45 7.03
N TRP A 500 -24.30 -34.97 6.31
CA TRP A 500 -24.48 -34.51 4.93
C TRP A 500 -24.79 -35.65 3.95
N GLY A 501 -24.25 -36.84 4.18
CA GLY A 501 -24.45 -38.02 3.34
C GLY A 501 -25.83 -38.66 3.47
N THR A 502 -26.56 -38.38 4.56
CA THR A 502 -27.92 -38.90 4.81
C THR A 502 -29.00 -37.80 4.74
N HIS A 503 -28.60 -36.53 4.74
CA HIS A 503 -29.53 -35.41 4.69
C HIS A 503 -30.21 -35.29 3.31
N PRO A 504 -31.55 -35.16 3.23
CA PRO A 504 -32.31 -35.25 1.98
C PRO A 504 -31.82 -34.33 0.85
N ILE A 505 -31.45 -33.09 1.21
CA ILE A 505 -31.01 -32.05 0.27
C ILE A 505 -29.56 -32.25 -0.20
N THR A 506 -28.65 -32.68 0.68
CA THR A 506 -27.21 -32.67 0.39
C THR A 506 -26.69 -34.02 -0.08
N GLN A 507 -27.35 -35.13 0.25
CA GLN A 507 -26.89 -36.48 -0.11
C GLN A 507 -26.57 -36.65 -1.60
N ASN A 508 -27.40 -36.06 -2.48
CA ASN A 508 -27.25 -36.15 -3.94
C ASN A 508 -26.38 -35.03 -4.53
N ARG A 509 -25.91 -34.07 -3.71
CA ARG A 509 -25.02 -33.02 -4.19
C ARG A 509 -23.60 -33.56 -4.31
N THR A 510 -22.91 -33.12 -5.36
CA THR A 510 -21.49 -33.42 -5.54
C THR A 510 -20.66 -32.72 -4.49
N LEU A 511 -19.93 -33.50 -3.69
CA LEU A 511 -18.94 -33.00 -2.73
C LEU A 511 -17.58 -32.81 -3.41
N TYR A 512 -17.07 -33.83 -4.10
CA TYR A 512 -15.76 -33.79 -4.76
C TYR A 512 -15.85 -34.10 -6.25
N THR A 513 -15.19 -33.29 -7.06
CA THR A 513 -14.98 -33.54 -8.49
C THR A 513 -13.49 -33.55 -8.79
N TRP A 514 -12.99 -34.64 -9.38
CA TRP A 514 -11.61 -34.73 -9.85
C TRP A 514 -11.53 -34.35 -11.34
N ILE A 515 -10.65 -33.40 -11.65
CA ILE A 515 -10.44 -32.82 -12.97
C ILE A 515 -9.10 -33.33 -13.55
N ASN A 516 -9.08 -33.68 -14.84
CA ASN A 516 -7.86 -34.09 -15.55
C ASN A 516 -7.09 -32.92 -16.19
N GLU A 517 -6.02 -33.23 -16.93
CA GLU A 517 -5.17 -32.22 -17.60
C GLU A 517 -5.89 -31.45 -18.72
N GLU A 518 -7.06 -31.91 -19.16
CA GLU A 518 -7.94 -31.29 -20.16
C GLU A 518 -9.03 -30.41 -19.53
N GLY A 519 -9.10 -30.29 -18.20
CA GLY A 519 -10.14 -29.49 -17.53
C GLY A 519 -11.53 -30.16 -17.51
N THR A 520 -11.57 -31.48 -17.68
CA THR A 520 -12.80 -32.29 -17.69
C THR A 520 -12.93 -33.13 -16.41
N PRO A 521 -14.16 -33.27 -15.86
CA PRO A 521 -14.42 -34.20 -14.75
C PRO A 521 -14.18 -35.64 -15.18
N VAL A 522 -13.33 -36.35 -14.45
CA VAL A 522 -13.07 -37.80 -14.68
C VAL A 522 -13.60 -38.68 -13.56
N CYS A 523 -13.83 -38.11 -12.38
CA CYS A 523 -14.37 -38.83 -11.24
C CYS A 523 -15.14 -37.85 -10.34
N GLN A 524 -16.26 -38.30 -9.76
CA GLN A 524 -17.06 -37.50 -8.84
C GLN A 524 -17.49 -38.33 -7.64
N ARG A 525 -17.77 -37.64 -6.53
CA ARG A 525 -18.38 -38.17 -5.32
C ARG A 525 -19.46 -37.22 -4.87
N THR A 526 -20.69 -37.71 -4.79
CA THR A 526 -21.74 -37.09 -3.99
C THR A 526 -21.47 -37.30 -2.49
N TYR A 527 -22.15 -36.55 -1.64
CA TYR A 527 -22.08 -36.76 -0.19
C TYR A 527 -22.53 -38.19 0.19
N GLY A 528 -23.59 -38.69 -0.44
CA GLY A 528 -24.11 -40.04 -0.24
C GLY A 528 -23.11 -41.12 -0.68
N GLU A 529 -22.50 -40.97 -1.86
CA GLU A 529 -21.47 -41.90 -2.34
C GLU A 529 -20.22 -41.88 -1.45
N GLN A 530 -19.75 -40.69 -1.06
CA GLN A 530 -18.61 -40.56 -0.14
C GLN A 530 -18.90 -41.25 1.19
N HIS A 531 -20.12 -41.06 1.72
CA HIS A 531 -20.58 -41.73 2.92
C HIS A 531 -20.59 -43.26 2.72
N TYR A 532 -21.15 -43.75 1.61
CA TYR A 532 -21.22 -45.17 1.30
C TYR A 532 -19.84 -45.83 1.14
N TYR A 533 -18.93 -45.26 0.33
CA TYR A 533 -17.60 -45.83 0.12
C TYR A 533 -16.76 -45.86 1.40
N SER A 534 -16.90 -44.83 2.24
CA SER A 534 -16.25 -44.81 3.56
C SER A 534 -16.77 -45.95 4.45
N SER A 535 -18.07 -46.29 4.40
CA SER A 535 -18.64 -47.44 5.12
C SER A 535 -18.10 -48.76 4.61
N CYS A 536 -18.04 -48.95 3.29
CA CYS A 536 -17.52 -50.17 2.69
C CYS A 536 -16.06 -50.43 3.09
N ILE A 537 -15.22 -49.40 3.04
CA ILE A 537 -13.82 -49.51 3.44
C ILE A 537 -13.71 -49.79 4.95
N ALA A 538 -14.49 -49.10 5.78
CA ALA A 538 -14.48 -49.33 7.22
C ALA A 538 -14.86 -50.76 7.60
N GLN A 539 -15.92 -51.29 6.99
CA GLN A 539 -16.36 -52.67 7.20
C GLN A 539 -15.28 -53.67 6.79
N LYS A 540 -14.61 -53.46 5.65
CA LYS A 540 -13.52 -54.33 5.19
C LYS A 540 -12.29 -54.27 6.09
N LEU A 541 -11.95 -53.10 6.63
CA LEU A 541 -10.88 -52.97 7.62
C LEU A 541 -11.19 -53.77 8.88
N LEU A 542 -12.39 -53.59 9.45
CA LEU A 542 -12.81 -54.25 10.70
C LEU A 542 -13.02 -55.76 10.57
N THR A 543 -13.36 -56.24 9.37
CA THR A 543 -13.56 -57.68 9.09
C THR A 543 -12.33 -58.35 8.49
N SER A 544 -11.23 -57.61 8.29
CA SER A 544 -10.00 -58.15 7.73
C SER A 544 -9.37 -59.17 8.68
N GLN A 545 -9.08 -60.37 8.17
CA GLN A 545 -8.40 -61.44 8.93
C GLN A 545 -6.91 -61.55 8.59
N LYS A 546 -6.46 -60.96 7.47
CA LYS A 546 -5.08 -61.03 6.97
C LYS A 546 -4.69 -59.70 6.32
N PRO A 547 -4.12 -58.74 7.07
CA PRO A 547 -3.87 -58.77 8.52
C PRO A 547 -5.15 -58.53 9.33
N VAL A 548 -5.14 -58.88 10.61
CA VAL A 548 -6.16 -58.39 11.56
C VAL A 548 -5.88 -56.92 11.85
N ILE A 549 -6.88 -56.05 11.66
CA ILE A 549 -6.78 -54.61 11.94
C ILE A 549 -7.82 -54.27 13.00
N LYS A 550 -7.40 -53.59 14.06
CA LYS A 550 -8.24 -53.20 15.19
C LYS A 550 -8.36 -51.67 15.28
N PRO A 551 -9.45 -51.16 15.86
CA PRO A 551 -9.51 -49.76 16.32
C PRO A 551 -8.24 -49.37 17.10
N GLY A 552 -7.65 -48.22 16.77
CA GLY A 552 -6.39 -47.72 17.32
C GLY A 552 -5.12 -48.11 16.54
N ASP A 553 -5.21 -49.08 15.62
CA ASP A 553 -4.09 -49.41 14.75
C ASP A 553 -3.78 -48.27 13.77
N ARG A 554 -2.52 -48.17 13.35
CA ARG A 554 -2.08 -47.15 12.37
C ARG A 554 -1.83 -47.80 11.02
N VAL A 555 -2.31 -47.15 9.96
CA VAL A 555 -2.16 -47.63 8.57
C VAL A 555 -1.57 -46.54 7.69
N LEU A 556 -0.63 -46.90 6.82
CA LEU A 556 -0.09 -45.97 5.83
C LEU A 556 -1.08 -45.79 4.69
N LEU A 557 -1.34 -44.55 4.29
CA LEU A 557 -2.10 -44.23 3.10
C LEU A 557 -1.13 -43.80 2.00
N VAL A 558 -1.01 -44.65 0.97
CA VAL A 558 -0.12 -44.45 -0.17
C VAL A 558 -0.95 -44.44 -1.46
N TYR A 559 -1.34 -43.26 -1.89
CA TYR A 559 -2.24 -43.07 -3.03
C TYR A 559 -1.69 -41.98 -3.93
N VAL A 560 -1.78 -42.14 -5.25
CA VAL A 560 -1.65 -41.02 -6.20
C VAL A 560 -2.81 -40.04 -5.96
N PRO A 561 -2.64 -38.71 -6.20
CA PRO A 561 -3.71 -37.76 -5.95
C PRO A 561 -5.00 -38.14 -6.69
N GLY A 562 -6.12 -38.17 -5.97
CA GLY A 562 -7.40 -38.65 -6.49
C GLY A 562 -8.47 -38.80 -5.39
N LEU A 563 -9.65 -39.28 -5.77
CA LEU A 563 -10.75 -39.48 -4.81
C LEU A 563 -10.60 -40.77 -3.98
N ASP A 564 -9.86 -41.77 -4.48
CA ASP A 564 -9.62 -43.03 -3.74
C ASP A 564 -8.88 -42.80 -2.41
N PHE A 565 -7.98 -41.82 -2.37
CA PHE A 565 -7.32 -41.38 -1.14
C PHE A 565 -8.33 -40.88 -0.11
N ILE A 566 -9.29 -40.08 -0.55
CA ILE A 566 -10.33 -39.47 0.29
C ILE A 566 -11.24 -40.57 0.85
N ASP A 567 -11.68 -41.49 -0.02
CA ASP A 567 -12.47 -42.67 0.35
C ASP A 567 -11.77 -43.50 1.44
N ALA A 568 -10.47 -43.79 1.25
CA ALA A 568 -9.66 -44.53 2.22
C ALA A 568 -9.49 -43.78 3.55
N PHE A 569 -9.25 -42.47 3.51
CA PHE A 569 -9.06 -41.64 4.70
C PHE A 569 -10.30 -41.65 5.61
N PHE A 570 -11.48 -41.38 5.04
CA PHE A 570 -12.73 -41.42 5.80
C PHE A 570 -13.11 -42.84 6.24
N GLY A 571 -12.80 -43.87 5.44
CA GLY A 571 -12.96 -45.26 5.83
C GLY A 571 -12.12 -45.64 7.06
N CYS A 572 -10.88 -45.16 7.15
CA CYS A 572 -10.02 -45.35 8.33
C CYS A 572 -10.63 -44.69 9.57
N ILE A 573 -11.04 -43.41 9.46
CA ILE A 573 -11.67 -42.68 10.57
C ILE A 573 -12.91 -43.42 11.08
N ARG A 574 -13.77 -43.89 10.18
CA ARG A 574 -14.99 -44.62 10.56
C ARG A 574 -14.69 -45.96 11.22
N ALA A 575 -13.64 -46.65 10.79
CA ALA A 575 -13.14 -47.87 11.46
C ALA A 575 -12.35 -47.59 12.75
N LYS A 576 -12.16 -46.31 13.14
CA LYS A 576 -11.28 -45.88 14.24
C LYS A 576 -9.84 -46.37 14.08
N VAL A 577 -9.42 -46.55 12.84
CA VAL A 577 -8.04 -46.85 12.46
C VAL A 577 -7.37 -45.52 12.12
N LEU A 578 -6.18 -45.28 12.64
CA LEU A 578 -5.47 -44.01 12.49
C LEU A 578 -4.77 -43.95 11.12
N PRO A 579 -5.24 -43.12 10.17
CA PRO A 579 -4.58 -42.98 8.88
C PRO A 579 -3.29 -42.17 9.04
N VAL A 580 -2.24 -42.61 8.34
CA VAL A 580 -0.95 -41.92 8.24
C VAL A 580 -0.72 -41.60 6.75
N PRO A 581 -1.23 -40.46 6.25
CA PRO A 581 -1.07 -40.07 4.85
C PRO A 581 0.36 -39.67 4.55
N ILE A 582 0.88 -40.17 3.42
CA ILE A 582 2.22 -39.83 2.93
C ILE A 582 2.19 -39.51 1.44
N THR A 583 3.12 -38.68 1.00
CA THR A 583 3.33 -38.43 -0.44
C THR A 583 3.80 -39.73 -1.10
N PRO A 584 3.09 -40.24 -2.12
CA PRO A 584 3.49 -41.45 -2.82
C PRO A 584 4.81 -41.21 -3.58
N PRO A 585 5.85 -42.04 -3.38
CA PRO A 585 7.03 -42.02 -4.24
C PRO A 585 6.67 -42.33 -5.70
N ASP A 586 7.45 -41.83 -6.64
CA ASP A 586 7.36 -42.27 -8.03
C ASP A 586 7.77 -43.76 -8.12
N PRO A 587 6.87 -44.67 -8.55
CA PRO A 587 7.17 -46.10 -8.65
C PRO A 587 8.31 -46.41 -9.63
N MET A 588 8.62 -45.49 -10.55
CA MET A 588 9.61 -45.66 -11.61
C MET A 588 10.97 -45.03 -11.31
N GLN A 589 11.10 -44.21 -10.26
CA GLN A 589 12.37 -43.58 -9.88
C GLN A 589 13.03 -44.28 -8.68
N ARG A 590 14.37 -44.30 -8.67
CA ARG A 590 15.17 -44.80 -7.53
C ARG A 590 15.18 -43.77 -6.39
N SER A 591 14.07 -43.58 -5.69
CA SER A 591 14.00 -42.66 -4.55
C SER A 591 14.36 -43.36 -3.23
N GLY A 592 15.62 -43.79 -3.06
CA GLY A 592 16.08 -44.51 -1.86
C GLY A 592 15.82 -43.72 -0.56
N GLN A 593 16.00 -42.40 -0.59
CA GLN A 593 15.68 -41.54 0.56
C GLN A 593 14.19 -41.50 0.90
N ALA A 594 13.29 -41.49 -0.10
CA ALA A 594 11.85 -41.49 0.15
C ALA A 594 11.39 -42.81 0.76
N LEU A 595 11.92 -43.95 0.29
CA LEU A 595 11.61 -45.26 0.84
C LEU A 595 12.16 -45.42 2.27
N MET A 596 13.38 -44.95 2.56
CA MET A 596 13.90 -44.92 3.94
C MET A 596 13.02 -44.09 4.88
N LYS A 597 12.52 -42.94 4.41
CA LYS A 597 11.57 -42.12 5.19
C LYS A 597 10.29 -42.90 5.49
N ILE A 598 9.72 -43.58 4.50
CA ILE A 598 8.52 -44.39 4.68
C ILE A 598 8.76 -45.55 5.65
N GLU A 599 9.91 -46.21 5.56
CA GLU A 599 10.29 -47.29 6.48
C GLU A 599 10.45 -46.77 7.93
N ASN A 600 11.08 -45.62 8.12
CA ASN A 600 11.23 -44.98 9.43
C ASN A 600 9.87 -44.56 10.00
N ILE A 601 8.99 -44.00 9.18
CA ILE A 601 7.59 -43.69 9.56
C ILE A 601 6.87 -44.98 9.96
N ALA A 602 7.00 -46.03 9.15
CA ALA A 602 6.36 -47.31 9.41
C ALA A 602 6.75 -47.91 10.77
N LYS A 603 8.05 -47.88 11.08
CA LYS A 603 8.61 -48.37 12.35
C LYS A 603 8.19 -47.50 13.53
N SER A 604 8.40 -46.18 13.43
CA SER A 604 8.10 -45.24 14.53
C SER A 604 6.61 -45.21 14.88
N CYS A 605 5.74 -45.32 13.88
CA CYS A 605 4.30 -45.37 14.09
C CYS A 605 3.77 -46.78 14.32
N GLY A 606 4.57 -47.84 14.33
CA GLY A 606 4.10 -49.23 14.43
C GLY A 606 2.94 -49.53 13.47
N ILE A 607 3.14 -49.24 12.19
CA ILE A 607 2.13 -49.42 11.13
C ILE A 607 1.82 -50.90 10.93
N VAL A 608 0.53 -51.24 10.77
CA VAL A 608 0.08 -52.63 10.58
C VAL A 608 -0.25 -52.99 9.13
N GLY A 609 -0.37 -52.01 8.24
CA GLY A 609 -0.68 -52.24 6.82
C GLY A 609 -0.57 -50.98 5.95
N ILE A 610 -0.50 -51.19 4.64
CA ILE A 610 -0.46 -50.16 3.61
C ILE A 610 -1.78 -50.19 2.84
N LEU A 611 -2.53 -49.09 2.87
CA LEU A 611 -3.71 -48.88 2.05
C LEU A 611 -3.29 -48.16 0.77
N SER A 612 -3.68 -48.71 -0.38
CA SER A 612 -3.37 -48.17 -1.70
C SER A 612 -4.39 -48.62 -2.76
N THR A 613 -4.18 -48.27 -4.02
CA THR A 613 -4.93 -48.82 -5.15
C THR A 613 -4.19 -49.99 -5.81
N THR A 614 -4.93 -50.87 -6.48
CA THR A 614 -4.35 -51.99 -7.25
C THR A 614 -3.36 -51.50 -8.29
N THR A 615 -3.70 -50.40 -8.98
CA THR A 615 -2.89 -49.80 -10.04
C THR A 615 -1.53 -49.33 -9.52
N TYR A 616 -1.52 -48.57 -8.41
CA TYR A 616 -0.26 -48.05 -7.86
C TYR A 616 0.64 -49.18 -7.34
N HIS A 617 0.08 -50.13 -6.58
CA HIS A 617 0.85 -51.27 -6.08
C HIS A 617 1.41 -52.15 -7.21
N SER A 618 0.66 -52.32 -8.30
CA SER A 618 1.15 -53.03 -9.49
C SER A 618 2.34 -52.30 -10.14
N ALA A 619 2.30 -50.96 -10.22
CA ALA A 619 3.41 -50.16 -10.70
C ALA A 619 4.65 -50.28 -9.78
N VAL A 620 4.47 -50.29 -8.46
CA VAL A 620 5.54 -50.52 -7.49
C VAL A 620 6.20 -51.89 -7.68
N ARG A 621 5.40 -52.95 -7.89
CA ARG A 621 5.90 -54.31 -8.17
C ARG A 621 6.68 -54.37 -9.49
N ALA A 622 6.15 -53.74 -10.54
CA ALA A 622 6.80 -53.68 -11.84
C ALA A 622 8.13 -52.89 -11.80
N GLY A 623 8.17 -51.77 -11.09
CA GLY A 623 9.39 -50.99 -10.86
C GLY A 623 10.46 -51.77 -10.09
N SER A 624 10.03 -52.53 -9.08
CA SER A 624 10.92 -53.41 -8.30
C SER A 624 11.51 -54.55 -9.16
N LEU A 625 10.70 -55.20 -10.00
CA LEU A 625 11.15 -56.22 -10.96
C LEU A 625 12.12 -55.65 -11.99
N LYS A 626 11.82 -54.48 -12.56
CA LYS A 626 12.73 -53.80 -13.51
C LYS A 626 14.09 -53.48 -12.85
N SER A 627 14.08 -53.11 -11.57
CA SER A 627 15.31 -52.88 -10.80
C SER A 627 16.11 -54.16 -10.53
N LEU A 628 15.44 -55.30 -10.36
CA LEU A 628 16.09 -56.60 -10.22
C LEU A 628 16.69 -57.09 -11.54
N ILE A 629 16.03 -56.81 -12.67
CA ILE A 629 16.50 -57.20 -14.01
C ILE A 629 17.63 -56.29 -14.50
N SER A 630 17.72 -55.03 -14.05
CA SER A 630 18.81 -54.10 -14.39
C SER A 630 20.11 -54.34 -13.59
N LEU A 631 20.24 -55.43 -12.83
CA LEU A 631 21.38 -55.75 -11.95
C LEU A 631 22.67 -56.18 -12.67
N THR A 632 22.84 -55.91 -13.97
CA THR A 632 24.13 -56.05 -14.67
C THR A 632 25.03 -54.80 -14.60
N ARG A 633 24.64 -53.72 -13.89
CA ARG A 633 25.52 -52.55 -13.64
C ARG A 633 25.62 -52.20 -12.14
N LYS A 634 26.81 -52.44 -11.60
CA LYS A 634 27.45 -52.00 -10.31
C LYS A 634 26.53 -51.81 -9.08
N LYS A 635 26.84 -52.59 -8.03
CA LYS A 635 26.36 -52.43 -6.65
C LYS A 635 26.66 -51.03 -6.11
N GLU A 636 25.66 -50.15 -6.09
CA GLU A 636 25.58 -49.11 -5.06
C GLU A 636 24.67 -49.61 -3.93
N LYS A 637 25.17 -49.56 -2.69
CA LYS A 637 24.46 -49.91 -1.46
C LYS A 637 23.33 -48.91 -1.22
N SER A 638 22.17 -49.10 -1.84
CA SER A 638 20.92 -48.48 -1.40
C SER A 638 20.08 -49.57 -0.72
N SER A 639 20.10 -49.62 0.61
CA SER A 639 19.31 -50.54 1.45
C SER A 639 17.82 -50.19 1.54
N ALA A 640 17.39 -49.15 0.83
CA ALA A 640 16.03 -48.64 0.90
C ALA A 640 15.03 -49.58 0.22
N GLN A 641 14.16 -50.19 1.01
CA GLN A 641 13.07 -51.06 0.53
C GLN A 641 11.73 -50.57 1.08
N TRP A 642 10.64 -50.98 0.44
CA TRP A 642 9.33 -50.80 1.05
C TRP A 642 9.26 -51.58 2.37
N PRO A 643 8.61 -51.04 3.42
CA PRO A 643 8.43 -51.77 4.65
C PRO A 643 7.67 -53.07 4.39
N ASN A 644 8.09 -54.15 5.05
CA ASN A 644 7.48 -55.48 4.91
C ASN A 644 6.11 -55.50 5.60
N LEU A 645 5.10 -54.92 4.93
CA LEU A 645 3.74 -54.73 5.41
C LEU A 645 2.74 -55.24 4.36
N PRO A 646 1.56 -55.74 4.79
CA PRO A 646 0.51 -56.15 3.87
C PRO A 646 -0.07 -54.94 3.12
N TRP A 647 -0.24 -55.10 1.81
CA TRP A 647 -0.86 -54.12 0.93
C TRP A 647 -2.34 -54.43 0.74
N LEU A 648 -3.19 -53.44 0.98
CA LEU A 648 -4.65 -53.52 1.00
C LEU A 648 -5.23 -52.57 -0.06
N HIS A 649 -6.05 -53.12 -0.96
CA HIS A 649 -6.53 -52.43 -2.16
C HIS A 649 -7.96 -51.93 -2.00
N THR A 650 -8.12 -50.69 -1.57
CA THR A 650 -9.44 -50.10 -1.25
C THR A 650 -10.33 -49.94 -2.48
N ASP A 651 -9.75 -49.70 -3.65
CA ASP A 651 -10.47 -49.60 -4.93
C ASP A 651 -11.19 -50.90 -5.30
N THR A 652 -10.61 -52.05 -4.97
CA THR A 652 -11.25 -53.36 -5.18
C THR A 652 -12.39 -53.61 -4.20
N TRP A 653 -12.25 -53.14 -2.96
CA TRP A 653 -13.25 -53.31 -1.92
C TRP A 653 -14.54 -52.57 -2.26
N VAL A 654 -14.40 -51.34 -2.76
CA VAL A 654 -15.53 -50.52 -3.20
C VAL A 654 -16.21 -51.15 -4.41
N LYS A 655 -15.45 -51.53 -5.46
CA LYS A 655 -15.99 -52.14 -6.68
C LYS A 655 -16.73 -53.46 -6.43
N ASN A 656 -16.26 -54.26 -5.47
CA ASN A 656 -16.84 -55.57 -5.16
C ASN A 656 -17.95 -55.53 -4.11
N SER A 657 -18.27 -54.35 -3.56
CA SER A 657 -19.38 -54.19 -2.62
C SER A 657 -20.72 -54.24 -3.38
N LYS A 658 -21.46 -55.35 -3.25
CA LYS A 658 -22.88 -55.39 -3.63
C LYS A 658 -23.67 -54.61 -2.56
N SER A 659 -24.67 -53.84 -2.98
CA SER A 659 -25.56 -52.89 -2.27
C SER A 659 -26.10 -53.23 -0.85
N ILE A 660 -25.67 -54.30 -0.21
CA ILE A 660 -26.08 -54.66 1.15
C ILE A 660 -24.98 -54.21 2.12
N VAL A 661 -25.11 -53.00 2.65
CA VAL A 661 -24.43 -52.60 3.87
C VAL A 661 -25.42 -52.80 5.00
N SER A 662 -25.18 -53.81 5.85
CA SER A 662 -25.93 -53.95 7.10
C SER A 662 -25.67 -52.74 7.99
N GLU A 663 -26.72 -52.16 8.55
CA GLU A 663 -26.75 -50.97 9.44
C GLU A 663 -25.95 -51.14 10.76
N ASN A 664 -25.18 -52.22 10.94
CA ASN A 664 -24.67 -52.67 12.25
C ASN A 664 -23.21 -52.28 12.56
N VAL A 665 -22.54 -51.45 11.75
CA VAL A 665 -21.22 -50.88 12.15
C VAL A 665 -21.39 -49.63 13.01
N ASP A 666 -22.60 -49.07 13.06
CA ASP A 666 -22.93 -47.74 13.61
C ASP A 666 -23.06 -47.70 15.15
N ASP A 667 -23.09 -48.86 15.82
CA ASP A 667 -23.35 -48.97 17.28
C ASP A 667 -22.08 -48.93 18.16
N GLN A 668 -20.91 -48.59 17.59
CA GLN A 668 -19.69 -48.42 18.38
C GLN A 668 -19.46 -46.94 18.76
N CYS A 669 -19.51 -46.62 20.06
CA CYS A 669 -19.24 -45.31 20.69
C CYS A 669 -18.41 -44.35 19.81
N GLU A 670 -18.98 -43.23 19.35
CA GLU A 670 -18.27 -42.23 18.52
C GLU A 670 -16.95 -41.78 19.20
N PRO A 671 -15.90 -41.48 18.40
CA PRO A 671 -14.63 -41.00 18.96
C PRO A 671 -14.83 -39.67 19.69
N GLN A 672 -14.15 -39.52 20.81
CA GLN A 672 -14.19 -38.31 21.64
C GLN A 672 -13.35 -37.20 21.00
N PRO A 673 -13.65 -35.91 21.27
CA PRO A 673 -12.87 -34.79 20.74
C PRO A 673 -11.36 -34.85 21.04
N GLY A 674 -10.97 -35.48 22.16
CA GLY A 674 -9.58 -35.67 22.55
C GLY A 674 -8.85 -36.79 21.80
N ASP A 675 -9.59 -37.68 21.14
CA ASP A 675 -9.01 -38.82 20.43
C ASP A 675 -8.23 -38.35 19.20
N VAL A 676 -7.14 -39.05 18.88
CA VAL A 676 -6.35 -38.79 17.68
C VAL A 676 -7.18 -39.15 16.44
N CYS A 677 -7.32 -38.22 15.52
CA CYS A 677 -8.00 -38.41 14.24
C CYS A 677 -7.05 -38.99 13.19
N PHE A 678 -5.82 -38.46 13.09
CA PHE A 678 -4.79 -38.94 12.16
C PHE A 678 -3.40 -38.45 12.55
N LEU A 679 -2.36 -39.03 11.95
CA LEU A 679 -0.96 -38.61 12.14
C LEU A 679 -0.45 -37.91 10.88
N GLN A 680 -0.12 -36.63 10.99
CA GLN A 680 0.44 -35.84 9.88
C GLN A 680 1.95 -35.74 10.04
N PHE A 681 2.71 -36.17 9.04
CA PHE A 681 4.16 -36.00 9.04
C PHE A 681 4.56 -34.66 8.45
N THR A 682 5.50 -33.99 9.11
CA THR A 682 6.12 -32.75 8.65
C THR A 682 7.50 -33.03 8.05
N SER A 683 7.82 -32.37 6.95
CA SER A 683 9.08 -32.54 6.20
C SER A 683 10.23 -31.70 6.78
N GLY A 684 10.24 -31.46 8.09
CA GLY A 684 11.09 -30.46 8.76
C GLY A 684 12.52 -30.33 8.21
N SER A 685 13.02 -29.09 8.12
CA SER A 685 14.30 -28.72 7.51
C SER A 685 15.56 -29.26 8.21
N THR A 686 15.42 -29.99 9.33
CA THR A 686 16.51 -30.27 10.28
C THR A 686 16.67 -31.75 10.71
N GLY A 687 16.00 -32.73 10.09
CA GLY A 687 16.22 -34.14 10.44
C GLY A 687 15.13 -35.14 10.02
N ASP A 688 14.98 -36.22 10.80
CA ASP A 688 13.92 -37.23 10.61
C ASP A 688 12.52 -36.62 10.71
N ALA A 689 11.60 -37.09 9.87
CA ALA A 689 10.23 -36.58 9.82
C ALA A 689 9.50 -36.83 11.15
N LYS A 690 8.88 -35.78 11.71
CA LYS A 690 8.13 -35.86 12.98
C LYS A 690 6.64 -36.01 12.70
N GLY A 691 6.01 -36.97 13.36
CA GLY A 691 4.57 -37.19 13.33
C GLY A 691 3.85 -36.25 14.30
N VAL A 692 2.91 -35.47 13.79
CA VAL A 692 2.02 -34.61 14.57
C VAL A 692 0.71 -35.34 14.80
N MET A 693 0.34 -35.52 16.06
CA MET A 693 -0.94 -36.12 16.45
C MET A 693 -2.04 -35.08 16.33
N ILE A 694 -2.92 -35.24 15.35
CA ILE A 694 -4.06 -34.34 15.13
C ILE A 694 -5.30 -34.94 15.78
N SER A 695 -5.86 -34.30 16.79
CA SER A 695 -7.10 -34.75 17.45
C SER A 695 -8.35 -34.35 16.67
N HIS A 696 -9.46 -35.06 16.89
CA HIS A 696 -10.76 -34.73 16.30
C HIS A 696 -11.22 -33.30 16.64
N GLY A 697 -11.19 -32.95 17.93
CA GLY A 697 -11.61 -31.65 18.42
C GLY A 697 -10.73 -30.50 17.93
N GLY A 698 -9.41 -30.69 17.92
CA GLY A 698 -8.46 -29.68 17.42
C GLY A 698 -8.67 -29.41 15.92
N LEU A 699 -8.89 -30.48 15.14
CA LEU A 699 -9.18 -30.37 13.71
C LEU A 699 -10.49 -29.62 13.44
N ILE A 700 -11.57 -30.01 14.10
CA ILE A 700 -12.88 -29.37 13.93
C ILE A 700 -12.85 -27.91 14.37
N HIS A 701 -12.16 -27.61 15.48
CA HIS A 701 -11.99 -26.24 15.95
C HIS A 701 -11.27 -25.38 14.89
N ASN A 702 -10.15 -25.88 14.35
CA ASN A 702 -9.39 -25.18 13.31
C ASN A 702 -10.23 -24.91 12.06
N VAL A 703 -10.95 -25.92 11.55
CA VAL A 703 -11.78 -25.75 10.34
C VAL A 703 -12.96 -24.80 10.58
N LYS A 704 -13.55 -24.76 11.79
CA LYS A 704 -14.60 -23.78 12.13
C LYS A 704 -14.07 -22.34 12.12
N LEU A 705 -12.89 -22.10 12.67
CA LEU A 705 -12.22 -20.79 12.61
C LEU A 705 -11.95 -20.38 11.16
N MET A 706 -11.42 -21.30 10.34
CA MET A 706 -11.21 -21.08 8.92
C MET A 706 -12.51 -20.76 8.19
N ARG A 707 -13.59 -21.53 8.41
CA ARG A 707 -14.90 -21.28 7.82
C ARG A 707 -15.41 -19.86 8.14
N SER A 708 -15.28 -19.43 9.41
CA SER A 708 -15.67 -18.08 9.82
C SER A 708 -14.83 -16.99 9.14
N ARG A 709 -13.50 -17.20 9.03
CA ARG A 709 -12.60 -16.21 8.42
C ARG A 709 -12.75 -16.13 6.90
N TYR A 710 -12.96 -17.27 6.25
CA TYR A 710 -13.10 -17.38 4.80
C TYR A 710 -14.53 -17.08 4.34
N LYS A 711 -15.48 -16.91 5.28
CA LYS A 711 -16.91 -16.75 5.02
C LYS A 711 -17.47 -17.89 4.14
N SER A 712 -17.04 -19.12 4.42
CA SER A 712 -17.46 -20.30 3.65
C SER A 712 -18.83 -20.82 4.11
N THR A 713 -19.66 -21.25 3.17
CA THR A 713 -21.03 -21.75 3.38
C THR A 713 -21.29 -23.02 2.57
N SER A 714 -22.51 -23.55 2.63
CA SER A 714 -22.95 -24.68 1.79
C SER A 714 -23.01 -24.36 0.29
N ARG A 715 -22.88 -23.07 -0.08
CA ARG A 715 -22.69 -22.61 -1.46
C ARG A 715 -21.24 -22.47 -1.88
N THR A 716 -20.29 -22.67 -0.96
CA THR A 716 -18.86 -22.63 -1.28
C THR A 716 -18.53 -23.67 -2.36
N LYS A 717 -17.94 -23.16 -3.44
CA LYS A 717 -17.27 -23.93 -4.49
C LYS A 717 -15.77 -23.65 -4.39
N LEU A 718 -15.02 -24.62 -3.90
CA LEU A 718 -13.56 -24.55 -3.78
C LEU A 718 -12.92 -25.10 -5.06
N VAL A 719 -11.86 -24.45 -5.54
CA VAL A 719 -10.91 -25.06 -6.48
C VAL A 719 -9.59 -25.29 -5.75
N SER A 720 -9.02 -26.48 -5.88
CA SER A 720 -7.72 -26.77 -5.28
C SER A 720 -6.92 -27.78 -6.10
N TRP A 721 -5.68 -27.42 -6.40
CA TRP A 721 -4.69 -28.34 -6.96
C TRP A 721 -3.65 -28.76 -5.92
N LEU A 722 -3.78 -28.28 -4.69
CA LEU A 722 -2.80 -28.46 -3.63
C LEU A 722 -2.72 -29.94 -3.23
N PRO A 723 -1.54 -30.44 -2.82
CA PRO A 723 -1.39 -31.85 -2.49
C PRO A 723 -2.31 -32.28 -1.35
N GLN A 724 -3.01 -33.41 -1.53
CA GLN A 724 -3.99 -33.94 -0.57
C GLN A 724 -3.36 -34.52 0.70
N TYR A 725 -2.03 -34.58 0.78
CA TYR A 725 -1.28 -35.10 1.93
C TYR A 725 -0.66 -34.00 2.79
N HIS A 726 -0.85 -32.73 2.40
CA HIS A 726 -0.37 -31.56 3.14
C HIS A 726 -1.57 -30.78 3.70
N ASP A 727 -1.33 -30.04 4.78
CA ASP A 727 -2.34 -29.31 5.53
C ASP A 727 -3.22 -28.37 4.68
N MET A 728 -2.64 -27.59 3.75
CA MET A 728 -3.44 -26.67 2.93
C MET A 728 -4.39 -27.40 1.98
N GLY A 729 -3.96 -28.52 1.39
CA GLY A 729 -4.81 -29.31 0.49
C GLY A 729 -5.81 -30.19 1.25
N LEU A 730 -5.35 -30.87 2.29
CA LEU A 730 -6.14 -31.79 3.11
C LEU A 730 -7.12 -31.06 4.02
N ILE A 731 -6.60 -30.20 4.89
CA ILE A 731 -7.41 -29.49 5.90
C ILE A 731 -8.04 -28.26 5.26
N GLY A 732 -7.23 -27.39 4.65
CA GLY A 732 -7.70 -26.14 4.04
C GLY A 732 -8.67 -26.37 2.87
N GLY A 733 -8.46 -27.45 2.10
CA GLY A 733 -9.28 -27.78 0.95
C GLY A 733 -10.38 -28.80 1.22
N ILE A 734 -9.99 -30.07 1.35
CA ILE A 734 -10.92 -31.21 1.44
C ILE A 734 -11.84 -31.07 2.66
N PHE A 735 -11.29 -30.92 3.86
CA PHE A 735 -12.11 -30.88 5.08
C PHE A 735 -12.97 -29.62 5.20
N THR A 736 -12.45 -28.44 4.83
CA THR A 736 -13.24 -27.21 4.81
C THR A 736 -14.46 -27.33 3.90
N SER A 737 -14.31 -27.98 2.74
CA SER A 737 -15.42 -28.17 1.79
C SER A 737 -16.50 -29.09 2.35
N LEU A 738 -16.12 -30.21 2.97
CA LEU A 738 -17.03 -31.12 3.65
C LEU A 738 -17.77 -30.45 4.81
N ILE A 739 -17.03 -29.79 5.70
CA ILE A 739 -17.61 -29.19 6.91
C ILE A 739 -18.56 -28.03 6.56
N SER A 740 -18.24 -27.26 5.53
CA SER A 740 -19.09 -26.15 5.08
C SER A 740 -20.35 -26.63 4.35
N GLY A 741 -20.47 -27.90 3.97
CA GLY A 741 -21.57 -28.38 3.12
C GLY A 741 -21.42 -27.94 1.65
N GLY A 742 -20.22 -27.55 1.23
CA GLY A 742 -19.89 -27.03 -0.10
C GLY A 742 -19.48 -28.12 -1.08
N SER A 743 -18.75 -27.73 -2.13
CA SER A 743 -18.19 -28.61 -3.16
C SER A 743 -16.75 -28.23 -3.47
N ALA A 744 -15.90 -29.19 -3.83
CA ALA A 744 -14.54 -28.95 -4.29
C ALA A 744 -14.25 -29.56 -5.67
N PHE A 745 -13.60 -28.77 -6.51
CA PHE A 745 -13.01 -29.17 -7.79
C PHE A 745 -11.50 -29.33 -7.58
N LEU A 746 -11.04 -30.57 -7.71
CA LEU A 746 -9.68 -30.98 -7.36
C LEU A 746 -8.93 -31.44 -8.60
N PHE A 747 -7.65 -31.11 -8.70
CA PHE A 747 -6.76 -31.66 -9.73
C PHE A 747 -5.34 -31.83 -9.21
N SER A 748 -4.49 -32.53 -9.97
CA SER A 748 -3.14 -32.86 -9.52
C SER A 748 -2.24 -31.63 -9.43
N PRO A 749 -1.37 -31.52 -8.41
CA PRO A 749 -0.33 -30.49 -8.38
C PRO A 749 0.56 -30.50 -9.62
N MET A 750 0.82 -31.68 -10.19
CA MET A 750 1.59 -31.84 -11.42
C MET A 750 0.86 -31.28 -12.64
N THR A 751 -0.46 -31.38 -12.66
CA THR A 751 -1.29 -30.74 -13.69
C THR A 751 -1.18 -29.23 -13.61
N PHE A 752 -1.23 -28.63 -12.40
CA PHE A 752 -1.02 -27.19 -12.22
C PHE A 752 0.36 -26.75 -12.72
N ILE A 753 1.43 -27.43 -12.32
CA ILE A 753 2.80 -27.08 -12.73
C ILE A 753 2.95 -27.10 -14.26
N LYS A 754 2.36 -28.09 -14.94
CA LYS A 754 2.38 -28.19 -16.40
C LYS A 754 1.50 -27.14 -17.08
N LYS A 755 0.30 -26.87 -16.53
CA LYS A 755 -0.74 -26.00 -17.09
C LYS A 755 -1.29 -25.04 -16.01
N PRO A 756 -0.57 -23.97 -15.65
CA PRO A 756 -0.97 -23.09 -14.55
C PRO A 756 -2.31 -22.38 -14.79
N LEU A 757 -2.58 -21.98 -16.03
CA LEU A 757 -3.82 -21.26 -16.41
C LEU A 757 -5.09 -22.09 -16.19
N LEU A 758 -4.97 -23.43 -16.17
CA LEU A 758 -6.10 -24.31 -15.86
C LEU A 758 -6.73 -23.95 -14.51
N TRP A 759 -5.94 -23.43 -13.57
CA TRP A 759 -6.47 -22.99 -12.28
C TRP A 759 -7.53 -21.90 -12.43
N LEU A 760 -7.26 -20.87 -13.24
CA LEU A 760 -8.21 -19.78 -13.49
C LEU A 760 -9.34 -20.21 -14.42
N GLU A 761 -9.06 -21.08 -15.39
CA GLU A 761 -10.09 -21.65 -16.29
C GLU A 761 -11.15 -22.44 -15.52
N ILE A 762 -10.74 -23.26 -14.54
CA ILE A 762 -11.66 -24.03 -13.70
C ILE A 762 -12.44 -23.11 -12.76
N ILE A 763 -11.79 -22.07 -12.21
CA ILE A 763 -12.50 -21.05 -11.42
C ILE A 763 -13.59 -20.39 -12.25
N SER A 764 -13.27 -19.93 -13.46
CA SER A 764 -14.22 -19.29 -14.38
C SER A 764 -15.35 -20.24 -14.79
N LYS A 765 -15.01 -21.44 -15.26
CA LYS A 765 -15.97 -22.44 -15.76
C LYS A 765 -17.00 -22.86 -14.73
N TYR A 766 -16.57 -23.11 -13.49
CA TYR A 766 -17.46 -23.60 -12.43
C TYR A 766 -17.97 -22.49 -11.51
N GLN A 767 -17.57 -21.24 -11.79
CA GLN A 767 -17.85 -20.06 -10.97
C GLN A 767 -17.45 -20.31 -9.51
N ALA A 768 -16.19 -20.69 -9.34
CA ALA A 768 -15.65 -21.02 -8.05
C ALA A 768 -15.51 -19.78 -7.18
N THR A 769 -15.70 -19.99 -5.88
CA THR A 769 -15.80 -18.91 -4.89
C THR A 769 -14.56 -18.82 -4.02
N HIS A 770 -13.86 -19.92 -3.82
CA HIS A 770 -12.75 -20.04 -2.90
C HIS A 770 -11.60 -20.75 -3.59
N SER A 771 -10.37 -20.31 -3.32
CA SER A 771 -9.16 -21.01 -3.71
C SER A 771 -7.97 -20.60 -2.86
N ALA A 772 -6.87 -21.35 -2.93
CA ALA A 772 -5.64 -21.03 -2.25
C ALA A 772 -4.41 -21.48 -3.06
N GLY A 773 -3.29 -20.80 -2.87
CA GLY A 773 -2.01 -21.19 -3.45
C GLY A 773 -0.81 -20.62 -2.68
N PRO A 774 0.39 -21.17 -2.88
CA PRO A 774 1.64 -20.54 -2.43
C PRO A 774 2.07 -19.40 -3.34
N ASN A 775 2.96 -18.53 -2.85
CA ASN A 775 3.45 -17.35 -3.60
C ASN A 775 4.00 -17.72 -4.99
N PHE A 776 4.75 -18.82 -5.12
CA PHE A 776 5.29 -19.30 -6.39
C PHE A 776 4.20 -19.60 -7.42
N ALA A 777 3.02 -20.03 -6.97
CA ALA A 777 1.92 -20.35 -7.87
C ALA A 777 1.41 -19.08 -8.56
N PHE A 778 1.36 -17.96 -7.83
CA PHE A 778 1.01 -16.65 -8.37
C PHE A 778 2.09 -16.12 -9.31
N GLU A 779 3.37 -16.24 -8.95
CA GLU A 779 4.48 -15.87 -9.85
C GLU A 779 4.43 -16.67 -11.17
N LEU A 780 4.14 -17.98 -11.08
CA LEU A 780 4.02 -18.84 -12.26
C LEU A 780 2.79 -18.48 -13.10
N LEU A 781 1.66 -18.11 -12.47
CA LEU A 781 0.48 -17.61 -13.17
C LEU A 781 0.79 -16.32 -13.93
N ILE A 782 1.39 -15.31 -13.28
CA ILE A 782 1.75 -14.02 -13.89
C ILE A 782 2.59 -14.24 -15.15
N ARG A 783 3.67 -15.02 -15.04
CA ARG A 783 4.54 -15.35 -16.19
C ARG A 783 3.77 -15.97 -17.36
N ARG A 784 2.75 -16.79 -17.08
CA ARG A 784 1.93 -17.41 -18.13
C ARG A 784 0.93 -16.44 -18.73
N LEU A 785 0.27 -15.63 -17.90
CA LEU A 785 -0.66 -14.59 -18.34
C LEU A 785 0.02 -13.59 -19.28
N GLU A 786 1.27 -13.19 -18.98
CA GLU A 786 2.07 -12.31 -19.83
C GLU A 786 2.43 -12.95 -21.18
N SER A 787 2.71 -14.26 -21.19
CA SER A 787 3.11 -14.98 -22.41
C SER A 787 1.95 -15.36 -23.34
N ASP A 788 0.73 -15.53 -22.81
CA ASP A 788 -0.45 -16.05 -23.52
C ASP A 788 -1.62 -15.01 -23.51
N LYS A 789 -1.32 -13.71 -23.61
CA LYS A 789 -2.31 -12.59 -23.47
C LYS A 789 -3.61 -12.77 -24.26
N ASP A 790 -3.56 -13.38 -25.45
CA ASP A 790 -4.74 -13.59 -26.30
C ASP A 790 -5.67 -14.73 -25.86
N LYS A 791 -5.19 -15.75 -25.12
CA LYS A 791 -6.01 -16.87 -24.63
C LYS A 791 -6.83 -16.52 -23.38
N VAL A 792 -6.48 -15.44 -22.69
CA VAL A 792 -7.01 -15.06 -21.37
C VAL A 792 -8.24 -14.17 -21.46
N LYS A 793 -8.59 -13.65 -22.65
CA LYS A 793 -9.63 -12.62 -22.87
C LYS A 793 -11.05 -12.99 -22.38
N ASN A 794 -11.32 -14.24 -22.04
CA ASN A 794 -12.66 -14.73 -21.66
C ASN A 794 -12.73 -15.33 -20.23
N LEU A 795 -11.78 -15.03 -19.33
CA LEU A 795 -11.86 -15.49 -17.94
C LEU A 795 -12.78 -14.59 -17.10
N ASP A 796 -13.79 -15.18 -16.49
CA ASP A 796 -14.66 -14.51 -15.53
C ASP A 796 -14.32 -14.99 -14.11
N LEU A 797 -13.65 -14.13 -13.33
CA LEU A 797 -13.30 -14.40 -11.94
C LEU A 797 -14.23 -13.70 -10.95
N SER A 798 -15.35 -13.13 -11.42
CA SER A 798 -16.24 -12.30 -10.60
C SER A 798 -16.92 -13.10 -9.47
N SER A 799 -16.96 -14.42 -9.55
CA SER A 799 -17.50 -15.30 -8.50
C SER A 799 -16.56 -15.51 -7.30
N LEU A 800 -15.27 -15.15 -7.41
CA LEU A 800 -14.33 -15.30 -6.30
C LEU A 800 -14.71 -14.38 -5.13
N VAL A 801 -14.79 -15.00 -3.94
CA VAL A 801 -15.03 -14.34 -2.65
C VAL A 801 -13.77 -14.38 -1.79
N PHE A 802 -12.97 -15.44 -1.93
CA PHE A 802 -11.78 -15.65 -1.13
C PHE A 802 -10.64 -16.28 -1.93
N LEU A 803 -9.44 -15.69 -1.85
CA LEU A 803 -8.22 -16.21 -2.42
C LEU A 803 -7.09 -16.06 -1.40
N MET A 804 -6.47 -17.18 -1.01
CA MET A 804 -5.41 -17.19 0.00
C MET A 804 -4.03 -17.39 -0.62
N VAL A 805 -3.04 -16.66 -0.10
CA VAL A 805 -1.61 -16.88 -0.37
C VAL A 805 -0.91 -17.31 0.93
N ALA A 806 -0.38 -18.54 0.97
CA ALA A 806 0.19 -19.13 2.19
C ALA A 806 1.22 -20.26 1.87
N SER A 807 1.63 -21.08 2.84
CA SER A 807 2.68 -22.13 2.72
C SER A 807 4.13 -21.65 2.56
N GLU A 808 4.37 -20.38 2.24
CA GLU A 808 5.71 -19.76 2.19
C GLU A 808 5.62 -18.26 2.50
N PRO A 809 6.75 -17.54 2.70
CA PRO A 809 6.72 -16.10 2.91
C PRO A 809 6.01 -15.38 1.75
N GLY A 810 4.91 -14.69 2.04
CA GLY A 810 4.17 -13.91 1.05
C GLY A 810 4.99 -12.70 0.58
N ARG A 811 5.09 -12.51 -0.73
CA ARG A 811 5.78 -11.36 -1.33
C ARG A 811 4.78 -10.31 -1.79
N GLN A 812 4.93 -9.10 -1.25
CA GLN A 812 4.06 -7.98 -1.58
C GLN A 812 4.04 -7.68 -3.09
N GLU A 813 5.18 -7.71 -3.75
CA GLU A 813 5.32 -7.47 -5.18
C GLU A 813 4.53 -8.49 -6.03
N THR A 814 4.57 -9.78 -5.67
CA THR A 814 3.79 -10.82 -6.35
C THR A 814 2.29 -10.56 -6.24
N LEU A 815 1.81 -10.16 -5.05
CA LEU A 815 0.40 -9.85 -4.83
C LEU A 815 -0.06 -8.61 -5.60
N LYS A 816 0.81 -7.60 -5.70
CA LYS A 816 0.52 -6.40 -6.50
C LYS A 816 0.38 -6.75 -7.98
N ASN A 817 1.36 -7.47 -8.54
CA ASN A 817 1.41 -7.81 -9.96
C ASN A 817 0.32 -8.79 -10.44
N ILE A 818 -0.35 -9.53 -9.55
CA ILE A 818 -1.50 -10.38 -9.95
C ILE A 818 -2.81 -9.61 -9.91
N ILE A 819 -2.88 -8.53 -9.12
CA ILE A 819 -4.08 -7.70 -9.00
C ILE A 819 -4.11 -6.63 -10.11
N GLU A 820 -2.95 -6.03 -10.40
CA GLU A 820 -2.70 -5.19 -11.58
C GLU A 820 -2.73 -6.02 -12.86
#